data_AF-A0A662LZ57-F1
#
_entry.id   AF-A0A662LZ57-F1
#
_cell.length_a   1.000
_cell.length_b   1.000
_cell.length_c   1.000
_cell.angle_alpha   90.00
_cell.angle_beta   90.00
_cell.angle_gamma   90.00
#
_symmetry.space_group_name_H-M   'P 1'
#
loop_
_entity.id
_entity.type
_entity.pdbx_description
1 polymer ?
#
loop_
_entity_poly.entity_id
_entity_poly.type
_entity_poly.pdbx_seq_one_letter_code
_entity_poly.pdbx_strand_id
1 'polypeptide(L)'
;MINNSNGLYLDSSSNNIIYNNYFNNTNNAYDYGNNVWNITKTPGTNIIGGPFLGGNFWSDYTGNDTDGDGLGDTNLPYNCSGNIQNGGDWLPLVPVSNHPPNKPTVSGQTFGYVGTSYMYFFNTTDIDNNSVYYYIDWGDGNTTGWIGPSPSGETVNIFHSWSVDGIYEVKAKAKDEYGNESEWSDALVVTVINLGAYDLVIISPNEFSNSLQSLVQHKQNYGISAFIMPVESIYGNFSGRDAPEKIKYFIKYAIESLSTQYVLLVGNESKIPVRYSHLDDGYETSFVSDLYYADVYKYDGGNITFEDWDSNGNGIFAEWIGINKDILDLYPDIYVGRLPCRNKSEVIVSVSKIISYEANGSSSWFNNIVLCGGDTEPISDPYNEGEVINNQIASYMQSDGFSNITLWASLGNLSVANISVAIDNGAGFIEFSGLGNATMWNTHPHSDNSSWLPLGNYTVSDILNLTNGNKLPVVVVGSSYSGASNIAHNSLARAFLFNPNGGGIATLGSTAIWHIATGDDGNGIPDCIEKYGGYMETLLFQKYAIDNYGILGDLWGNAITEYIFNGNPMSDKIDCKAVEEFILLGDPSLKIGGYGGVNRPPNKPMSPIPAHGATGVSTHTYLECTVSDPDDDTMDVSFYWVNGTLIGTDHDVLSGGTASIGPLSLDSNTTYYWYAVANDSQLENVSDTWNFTTVYVCKTLVIIDPASQIVTSGETFTVNITIDPGEPIAGAQADLLFDPSLITATAVIDGGMFDMWVDFNLEIDNVH
;
A
#
# COMPACT_ATOMS: atom_id res chain seq x y z
N MET A 1 -12.07 65.37 13.88
CA MET A 1 -12.64 66.06 12.69
C MET A 1 -11.79 65.63 11.51
N ILE A 2 -12.38 65.01 10.48
CA ILE A 2 -11.62 64.38 9.38
C ILE A 2 -12.09 65.00 8.06
N ASN A 3 -11.16 65.25 7.13
CA ASN A 3 -11.42 65.71 5.75
C ASN A 3 -11.98 67.14 5.56
N ASN A 4 -11.60 68.11 6.41
CA ASN A 4 -11.84 69.54 6.15
C ASN A 4 -10.51 70.29 5.87
N SER A 5 -10.58 71.56 5.47
CA SER A 5 -9.40 72.40 5.23
C SER A 5 -8.58 72.65 6.51
N ASN A 6 -9.24 72.85 7.65
CA ASN A 6 -8.62 73.06 8.96
C ASN A 6 -9.26 72.13 10.02
N GLY A 7 -8.45 71.48 10.86
CA GLY A 7 -8.91 70.57 11.93
C GLY A 7 -9.42 71.30 13.17
N LEU A 8 -8.64 72.23 13.73
CA LEU A 8 -9.08 73.16 14.79
C LEU A 8 -8.46 74.54 14.55
N TYR A 9 -9.25 75.62 14.61
CA TYR A 9 -8.77 76.99 14.36
C TYR A 9 -9.15 77.90 15.54
N LEU A 10 -8.16 78.34 16.31
CA LEU A 10 -8.29 79.16 17.53
C LEU A 10 -7.62 80.53 17.32
N ASP A 11 -8.41 81.52 16.89
CA ASP A 11 -7.91 82.86 16.53
C ASP A 11 -7.81 83.83 17.72
N SER A 12 -8.78 83.77 18.63
CA SER A 12 -8.89 84.66 19.80
C SER A 12 -9.36 83.92 21.06
N SER A 13 -9.13 82.61 21.10
CA SER A 13 -9.50 81.74 22.22
C SER A 13 -8.25 81.33 22.98
N SER A 14 -8.22 81.57 24.29
CA SER A 14 -7.13 81.19 25.20
C SER A 14 -7.68 80.43 26.40
N ASN A 15 -6.81 79.71 27.12
CA ASN A 15 -7.11 78.92 28.32
C ASN A 15 -7.99 77.67 28.08
N ASN A 16 -7.97 77.10 26.88
CA ASN A 16 -8.58 75.79 26.61
C ASN A 16 -7.57 74.66 26.84
N ILE A 17 -8.09 73.45 27.11
CA ILE A 17 -7.31 72.21 27.18
C ILE A 17 -7.80 71.29 26.05
N ILE A 18 -6.91 70.98 25.11
CA ILE A 18 -7.20 70.18 23.92
C ILE A 18 -6.39 68.88 24.02
N TYR A 19 -7.05 67.77 24.28
CA TYR A 19 -6.43 66.44 24.36
C TYR A 19 -7.41 65.38 23.87
N ASN A 20 -6.88 64.21 23.52
CA ASN A 20 -7.60 63.05 23.06
C ASN A 20 -8.44 63.30 21.78
N ASN A 21 -7.94 64.14 20.87
CA ASN A 21 -8.57 64.40 19.57
C ASN A 21 -7.84 63.66 18.44
N TYR A 22 -8.54 63.40 17.35
CA TYR A 22 -8.00 62.83 16.12
C TYR A 22 -7.94 63.91 15.02
N PHE A 23 -6.74 64.40 14.74
CA PHE A 23 -6.46 65.40 13.71
C PHE A 23 -5.89 64.74 12.44
N ASN A 24 -6.71 64.74 11.38
CA ASN A 24 -6.32 64.31 10.04
C ASN A 24 -6.98 65.22 9.00
N ASN A 25 -6.39 66.40 8.79
CA ASN A 25 -6.87 67.48 7.95
C ASN A 25 -5.69 68.11 7.19
N THR A 26 -5.97 68.91 6.15
CA THR A 26 -4.90 69.59 5.39
C THR A 26 -4.04 70.51 6.29
N ASN A 27 -4.67 71.23 7.21
CA ASN A 27 -3.99 71.85 8.35
C ASN A 27 -4.61 71.32 9.63
N ASN A 28 -3.84 70.59 10.44
CA ASN A 28 -4.40 69.89 11.59
C ASN A 28 -4.86 70.83 12.71
N ALA A 29 -4.10 71.88 13.02
CA ALA A 29 -4.47 72.92 13.96
C ALA A 29 -3.89 74.29 13.59
N TYR A 30 -4.59 75.36 13.94
CA TYR A 30 -4.12 76.74 14.01
C TYR A 30 -4.46 77.30 15.39
N ASP A 31 -3.46 77.83 16.09
CA ASP A 31 -3.64 78.41 17.42
C ASP A 31 -2.75 79.65 17.60
N TYR A 32 -3.41 80.81 17.60
CA TYR A 32 -2.81 82.11 17.87
C TYR A 32 -2.97 82.53 19.36
N GLY A 33 -3.68 81.73 20.16
CA GLY A 33 -3.93 81.97 21.58
C GLY A 33 -2.92 81.28 22.50
N ASN A 34 -3.21 81.30 23.81
CA ASN A 34 -2.47 80.55 24.83
C ASN A 34 -3.34 79.38 25.31
N ASN A 35 -3.21 78.21 24.68
CA ASN A 35 -3.95 76.98 25.04
C ASN A 35 -2.99 75.83 25.38
N VAL A 36 -3.50 74.81 26.07
CA VAL A 36 -2.74 73.61 26.44
C VAL A 36 -3.19 72.44 25.58
N TRP A 37 -2.25 71.75 24.93
CA TRP A 37 -2.52 70.72 23.91
C TRP A 37 -2.33 69.28 24.40
N ASN A 38 -2.23 69.07 25.72
CA ASN A 38 -2.24 67.76 26.35
C ASN A 38 -2.69 67.87 27.81
N ILE A 39 -2.86 66.72 28.44
CA ILE A 39 -2.93 66.56 29.89
C ILE A 39 -1.72 65.78 30.40
N THR A 40 -1.55 65.70 31.72
CA THR A 40 -0.58 64.77 32.31
C THR A 40 -0.91 63.33 31.89
N LYS A 41 0.12 62.52 31.56
CA LYS A 41 -0.02 61.09 31.24
C LYS A 41 -0.92 60.40 32.27
N THR A 42 -2.09 59.96 31.83
CA THR A 42 -3.13 59.40 32.68
C THR A 42 -3.54 58.04 32.11
N PRO A 43 -3.52 56.94 32.90
CA PRO A 43 -4.00 55.64 32.44
C PRO A 43 -5.44 55.72 31.91
N GLY A 44 -5.69 55.19 30.72
CA GLY A 44 -7.01 55.18 30.08
C GLY A 44 -6.92 55.10 28.56
N THR A 45 -7.87 54.40 27.94
CA THR A 45 -7.92 54.21 26.48
C THR A 45 -8.12 55.54 25.75
N ASN A 46 -7.15 55.90 24.91
CA ASN A 46 -7.20 57.13 24.11
C ASN A 46 -7.96 56.93 22.78
N ILE A 47 -8.13 58.01 22.01
CA ILE A 47 -8.94 58.05 20.78
C ILE A 47 -8.38 57.19 19.63
N ILE A 48 -7.12 56.75 19.73
CA ILE A 48 -6.50 55.80 18.80
C ILE A 48 -6.29 54.40 19.39
N GLY A 49 -6.85 54.13 20.57
CA GLY A 49 -6.80 52.82 21.23
C GLY A 49 -5.60 52.57 22.13
N GLY A 50 -4.67 53.53 22.27
CA GLY A 50 -3.50 53.38 23.14
C GLY A 50 -3.85 53.44 24.64
N PRO A 51 -2.96 52.95 25.53
CA PRO A 51 -3.27 52.69 26.95
C PRO A 51 -3.27 53.93 27.86
N PHE A 52 -2.76 55.07 27.38
CA PHE A 52 -2.72 56.32 28.14
C PHE A 52 -3.38 57.48 27.40
N LEU A 53 -4.10 58.30 28.17
CA LEU A 53 -4.50 59.65 27.78
C LEU A 53 -3.30 60.60 27.98
N GLY A 54 -3.07 61.46 27.00
CA GLY A 54 -2.01 62.46 27.02
C GLY A 54 -2.38 63.65 26.15
N GLY A 55 -1.85 63.68 24.93
CA GLY A 55 -2.13 64.67 23.91
C GLY A 55 -3.17 64.22 22.90
N ASN A 56 -2.92 64.53 21.62
CA ASN A 56 -3.81 64.29 20.50
C ASN A 56 -3.10 63.46 19.43
N PHE A 57 -3.86 62.77 18.58
CA PHE A 57 -3.31 62.12 17.39
C PHE A 57 -3.21 63.12 16.24
N TRP A 58 -2.08 63.11 15.55
CA TRP A 58 -1.77 64.01 14.44
C TRP A 58 -1.33 63.19 13.23
N SER A 59 -2.06 63.31 12.12
CA SER A 59 -1.77 62.56 10.89
C SER A 59 -0.40 62.88 10.26
N ASP A 60 0.18 64.02 10.61
CA ASP A 60 1.45 64.56 10.12
C ASP A 60 2.53 64.62 11.21
N TYR A 61 2.29 64.02 12.37
CA TYR A 61 3.34 63.81 13.37
C TYR A 61 4.25 62.66 12.93
N THR A 62 5.55 62.95 12.83
CA THR A 62 6.58 61.99 12.39
C THR A 62 7.56 61.63 13.52
N GLY A 63 7.18 61.85 14.78
CA GLY A 63 7.97 61.43 15.93
C GLY A 63 7.72 59.97 16.29
N ASN A 64 8.71 59.38 16.95
CA ASN A 64 8.68 58.00 17.44
C ASN A 64 8.28 57.95 18.92
N ASP A 65 7.60 56.86 19.28
CA ASP A 65 7.50 56.31 20.62
C ASP A 65 8.79 55.55 20.94
N THR A 66 9.50 55.94 22.00
CA THR A 66 10.78 55.30 22.38
C THR A 66 10.67 54.45 23.64
N ASP A 67 9.60 54.60 24.43
CA ASP A 67 9.36 53.79 25.62
C ASP A 67 8.16 52.82 25.50
N GLY A 68 7.45 52.85 24.37
CA GLY A 68 6.39 51.93 24.01
C GLY A 68 5.06 52.23 24.71
N ASP A 69 4.89 53.41 25.30
CA ASP A 69 3.68 53.76 26.05
C ASP A 69 2.50 54.26 25.17
N GLY A 70 2.69 54.38 23.85
CA GLY A 70 1.71 54.90 22.91
C GLY A 70 1.66 56.43 22.85
N LEU A 71 2.63 57.13 23.43
CA LEU A 71 2.84 58.57 23.37
C LEU A 71 4.19 58.87 22.68
N GLY A 72 4.21 59.85 21.80
CA GLY A 72 5.42 60.21 21.08
C GLY A 72 6.43 60.93 21.96
N ASP A 73 7.69 60.48 21.95
CA ASP A 73 8.78 61.02 22.80
C ASP A 73 9.67 62.04 22.09
N THR A 74 9.56 62.11 20.76
CA THR A 74 10.45 62.89 19.90
C THR A 74 9.68 63.98 19.16
N ASN A 75 10.35 65.00 18.64
CA ASN A 75 9.69 66.14 17.97
C ASN A 75 8.65 66.86 18.89
N LEU A 76 8.94 66.95 20.19
CA LEU A 76 8.10 67.60 21.21
C LEU A 76 8.57 69.03 21.53
N PRO A 77 7.64 69.95 21.83
CA PRO A 77 6.19 69.80 21.65
C PRO A 77 5.85 69.79 20.17
N TYR A 78 4.93 68.93 19.75
CA TYR A 78 4.43 68.94 18.40
C TYR A 78 3.53 70.16 18.18
N ASN A 79 3.98 71.09 17.34
CA ASN A 79 3.33 72.39 17.14
C ASN A 79 2.59 72.51 15.79
N CYS A 80 2.23 71.38 15.16
CA CYS A 80 1.54 71.33 13.87
C CYS A 80 2.25 72.18 12.78
N SER A 81 3.55 71.93 12.57
CA SER A 81 4.39 72.67 11.62
C SER A 81 4.47 74.19 11.85
N GLY A 82 4.40 74.62 13.12
CA GLY A 82 4.46 76.02 13.53
C GLY A 82 3.11 76.75 13.55
N ASN A 83 2.00 76.04 13.30
CA ASN A 83 0.66 76.63 13.34
C ASN A 83 0.10 76.77 14.77
N ILE A 84 0.75 76.16 15.78
CA ILE A 84 0.51 76.44 17.20
C ILE A 84 1.61 77.39 17.68
N GLN A 85 1.28 78.67 17.90
CA GLN A 85 2.27 79.71 18.20
C GLN A 85 2.86 79.61 19.62
N ASN A 86 2.01 79.30 20.60
CA ASN A 86 2.37 79.29 22.01
C ASN A 86 2.23 77.87 22.58
N GLY A 87 3.33 77.13 22.62
CA GLY A 87 3.38 75.76 23.15
C GLY A 87 3.29 74.71 22.06
N GLY A 88 2.43 73.71 22.26
CA GLY A 88 2.24 72.56 21.39
C GLY A 88 1.94 71.29 22.20
N ASP A 89 1.75 70.19 21.51
CA ASP A 89 1.42 68.90 22.13
C ASP A 89 2.69 68.16 22.55
N TRP A 90 2.94 68.11 23.86
CA TRP A 90 4.03 67.36 24.50
C TRP A 90 3.76 65.87 24.71
N LEU A 91 2.56 65.35 24.42
CA LEU A 91 2.28 63.90 24.51
C LEU A 91 1.45 63.42 23.29
N PRO A 92 1.91 63.66 22.04
CA PRO A 92 1.21 63.22 20.83
C PRO A 92 0.87 61.73 20.90
N LEU A 93 -0.32 61.34 20.51
CA LEU A 93 -0.69 59.93 20.48
C LEU A 93 -0.08 59.28 19.23
N VAL A 94 0.56 58.13 19.41
CA VAL A 94 1.18 57.32 18.35
C VAL A 94 0.58 55.91 18.35
N PRO A 95 0.38 55.28 17.18
CA PRO A 95 -0.13 53.91 17.14
C PRO A 95 0.83 52.98 17.89
N VAL A 96 0.32 52.24 18.88
CA VAL A 96 1.09 51.20 19.56
C VAL A 96 1.42 50.10 18.55
N SER A 97 2.70 49.73 18.48
CA SER A 97 3.16 48.61 17.65
C SER A 97 2.77 47.32 18.35
N ASN A 98 1.69 46.68 17.90
CA ASN A 98 1.25 45.39 18.44
C ASN A 98 1.95 44.21 17.75
N HIS A 99 2.44 43.26 18.53
CA HIS A 99 3.05 42.03 18.06
C HIS A 99 2.10 40.85 18.31
N PRO A 100 2.04 39.86 17.40
CA PRO A 100 1.28 38.65 17.66
C PRO A 100 1.85 37.89 18.88
N PRO A 101 1.02 37.12 19.59
CA PRO A 101 1.50 36.23 20.64
C PRO A 101 2.52 35.21 20.11
N ASN A 102 3.35 34.67 21.01
CA ASN A 102 4.19 33.53 20.68
C ASN A 102 3.35 32.28 20.35
N LYS A 103 3.93 31.32 19.63
CA LYS A 103 3.26 30.02 19.41
C LYS A 103 2.98 29.33 20.76
N PRO A 104 1.78 28.78 20.99
CA PRO A 104 1.47 28.08 22.23
C PRO A 104 2.30 26.81 22.44
N THR A 105 2.37 26.39 23.70
CA THR A 105 2.83 25.05 24.11
C THR A 105 1.62 24.21 24.51
N VAL A 106 1.65 22.91 24.17
CA VAL A 106 0.58 21.94 24.47
C VAL A 106 1.19 20.80 25.27
N SER A 107 0.55 20.40 26.37
CA SER A 107 0.96 19.24 27.17
C SER A 107 -0.24 18.54 27.79
N GLY A 108 -0.10 17.26 28.13
CA GLY A 108 -1.19 16.45 28.69
C GLY A 108 -0.92 14.96 28.53
N GLN A 109 -1.99 14.17 28.68
CA GLN A 109 -1.95 12.72 28.48
C GLN A 109 -1.64 12.39 27.01
N THR A 110 -0.72 11.47 26.74
CA THR A 110 -0.38 11.03 25.37
C THR A 110 -0.90 9.64 25.02
N PHE A 111 -1.49 8.94 25.99
CA PHE A 111 -2.10 7.63 25.83
C PHE A 111 -3.42 7.55 26.61
N GLY A 112 -4.51 7.20 25.93
CA GLY A 112 -5.83 7.18 26.56
C GLY A 112 -6.78 6.16 25.97
N TYR A 113 -8.01 6.16 26.51
CA TYR A 113 -9.07 5.25 26.13
C TYR A 113 -10.24 5.99 25.49
N VAL A 114 -10.88 5.35 24.52
CA VAL A 114 -12.10 5.84 23.88
C VAL A 114 -13.14 6.21 24.94
N GLY A 115 -13.75 7.38 24.79
CA GLY A 115 -14.77 7.91 25.68
C GLY A 115 -14.27 8.43 27.04
N THR A 116 -12.97 8.31 27.33
CA THR A 116 -12.40 8.83 28.59
C THR A 116 -11.96 10.28 28.42
N SER A 117 -12.32 11.11 29.41
CA SER A 117 -11.99 12.54 29.41
C SER A 117 -10.65 12.79 30.10
N TYR A 118 -9.74 13.47 29.40
CA TYR A 118 -8.40 13.81 29.87
C TYR A 118 -8.19 15.32 29.88
N MET A 119 -7.37 15.81 30.81
CA MET A 119 -7.02 17.22 30.95
C MET A 119 -5.75 17.55 30.16
N TYR A 120 -5.81 18.64 29.39
CA TYR A 120 -4.72 19.20 28.60
C TYR A 120 -4.43 20.64 29.02
N PHE A 121 -3.17 21.03 28.90
CA PHE A 121 -2.62 22.30 29.38
C PHE A 121 -2.07 23.10 28.19
N PHE A 122 -2.47 24.37 28.09
CA PHE A 122 -2.09 25.29 27.02
C PHE A 122 -1.50 26.56 27.61
N ASN A 123 -0.35 27.00 27.09
CA ASN A 123 0.31 28.21 27.57
C ASN A 123 1.00 28.96 26.43
N THR A 124 0.87 30.29 26.41
CA THR A 124 1.66 31.20 25.58
C THR A 124 1.88 32.53 26.27
N THR A 125 2.84 33.30 25.75
CA THR A 125 3.12 34.68 26.16
C THR A 125 2.97 35.62 24.98
N ASP A 126 2.56 36.84 25.29
CA ASP A 126 2.53 37.98 24.41
C ASP A 126 3.62 38.99 24.84
N ILE A 127 4.40 39.51 23.89
CA ILE A 127 5.54 40.41 24.18
C ILE A 127 5.08 41.78 24.68
N ASP A 128 3.90 42.22 24.22
CA ASP A 128 3.24 43.45 24.65
C ASP A 128 2.37 43.19 25.91
N ASN A 129 2.50 41.98 26.48
CA ASN A 129 1.78 41.49 27.64
C ASN A 129 0.25 41.61 27.50
N ASN A 130 -0.25 41.52 26.26
CA ASN A 130 -1.67 41.55 25.95
C ASN A 130 -2.34 40.24 26.42
N SER A 131 -3.64 40.30 26.70
CA SER A 131 -4.39 39.07 26.99
C SER A 131 -4.57 38.26 25.71
N VAL A 132 -4.53 36.94 25.85
CA VAL A 132 -4.54 36.00 24.73
C VAL A 132 -5.81 35.14 24.71
N TYR A 133 -6.24 34.77 23.52
CA TYR A 133 -7.28 33.78 23.27
C TYR A 133 -6.62 32.56 22.62
N TYR A 134 -7.09 31.36 22.94
CA TYR A 134 -6.62 30.11 22.34
C TYR A 134 -7.64 29.53 21.37
N TYR A 135 -7.18 28.94 20.28
CA TYR A 135 -7.96 28.09 19.39
C TYR A 135 -7.30 26.71 19.37
N ILE A 136 -8.01 25.68 19.83
CA ILE A 136 -7.48 24.32 19.96
C ILE A 136 -8.15 23.43 18.93
N ASP A 137 -7.33 22.69 18.20
CA ASP A 137 -7.72 21.60 17.30
C ASP A 137 -7.31 20.27 17.95
N TRP A 138 -8.29 19.39 18.17
CA TRP A 138 -8.10 18.11 18.84
C TRP A 138 -7.68 16.98 17.88
N GLY A 139 -7.59 17.26 16.58
CA GLY A 139 -7.21 16.29 15.56
C GLY A 139 -8.31 15.30 15.18
N ASP A 140 -9.50 15.39 15.78
CA ASP A 140 -10.67 14.52 15.54
C ASP A 140 -11.79 15.25 14.75
N GLY A 141 -11.47 16.42 14.19
CA GLY A 141 -12.43 17.31 13.53
C GLY A 141 -13.17 18.26 14.48
N ASN A 142 -13.02 18.11 15.80
CA ASN A 142 -13.56 19.05 16.79
C ASN A 142 -12.54 20.14 17.14
N THR A 143 -13.04 21.35 17.38
CA THR A 143 -12.26 22.47 17.87
C THR A 143 -12.97 23.18 19.02
N THR A 144 -12.24 23.94 19.82
CA THR A 144 -12.84 24.74 20.91
C THR A 144 -13.49 26.05 20.44
N GLY A 145 -13.27 26.44 19.19
CA GLY A 145 -13.34 27.86 18.81
C GLY A 145 -12.31 28.70 19.58
N TRP A 146 -12.47 30.02 19.59
CA TRP A 146 -11.63 30.92 20.38
C TRP A 146 -12.11 30.97 21.84
N ILE A 147 -11.25 30.54 22.78
CA ILE A 147 -11.49 30.59 24.22
C ILE A 147 -10.60 31.66 24.87
N GLY A 148 -11.12 32.43 25.81
CA GLY A 148 -10.40 33.53 26.47
C GLY A 148 -11.29 34.76 26.74
N PRO A 149 -10.70 35.92 27.07
CA PRO A 149 -9.26 36.17 27.18
C PRO A 149 -8.64 35.54 28.43
N SER A 150 -7.38 35.13 28.33
CA SER A 150 -6.52 34.69 29.44
C SER A 150 -5.30 35.61 29.53
N PRO A 151 -4.83 35.97 30.73
CA PRO A 151 -3.59 36.71 30.91
C PRO A 151 -2.39 36.07 30.19
N SER A 152 -1.52 36.90 29.60
CA SER A 152 -0.25 36.46 29.00
C SER A 152 0.56 35.62 30.02
N GLY A 153 0.99 34.43 29.61
CA GLY A 153 1.74 33.50 30.45
C GLY A 153 0.90 32.64 31.40
N GLU A 154 -0.42 32.79 31.44
CA GLU A 154 -1.29 31.91 32.23
C GLU A 154 -1.59 30.60 31.49
N THR A 155 -1.53 29.48 32.23
CA THR A 155 -1.86 28.15 31.71
C THR A 155 -3.36 27.91 31.74
N VAL A 156 -3.94 27.57 30.58
CA VAL A 156 -5.34 27.20 30.41
C VAL A 156 -5.47 25.68 30.39
N ASN A 157 -6.44 25.15 31.14
CA ASN A 157 -6.68 23.71 31.25
C ASN A 157 -8.02 23.34 30.61
N ILE A 158 -8.02 22.42 29.64
CA ILE A 158 -9.24 21.98 28.93
C ILE A 158 -9.33 20.46 28.98
N PHE A 159 -10.53 19.95 29.22
CA PHE A 159 -10.83 18.53 29.14
C PHE A 159 -11.29 18.14 27.73
N HIS A 160 -10.83 16.99 27.23
CA HIS A 160 -11.29 16.42 25.97
C HIS A 160 -11.38 14.89 26.05
N SER A 161 -12.27 14.31 25.23
CA SER A 161 -12.43 12.87 25.07
C SER A 161 -12.65 12.52 23.62
N TRP A 162 -12.02 11.45 23.13
CA TRP A 162 -12.18 10.97 21.77
C TRP A 162 -13.22 9.86 21.70
N SER A 163 -14.06 9.89 20.66
CA SER A 163 -15.14 8.90 20.47
C SER A 163 -14.72 7.68 19.64
N VAL A 164 -13.58 7.75 18.97
CA VAL A 164 -13.01 6.70 18.13
C VAL A 164 -11.55 6.49 18.54
N ASP A 165 -11.07 5.27 18.46
CA ASP A 165 -9.65 4.97 18.63
C ASP A 165 -8.84 5.52 17.45
N GLY A 166 -7.59 5.86 17.69
CA GLY A 166 -6.73 6.48 16.68
C GLY A 166 -5.59 7.28 17.27
N ILE A 167 -4.83 7.89 16.36
CA ILE A 167 -3.71 8.76 16.69
C ILE A 167 -4.11 10.18 16.31
N TYR A 168 -4.08 11.09 17.29
CA TYR A 168 -4.56 12.46 17.16
C TYR A 168 -3.44 13.46 17.37
N GLU A 169 -3.39 14.49 16.54
CA GLU A 169 -2.44 15.61 16.69
C GLU A 169 -3.15 16.81 17.34
N VAL A 170 -2.99 16.98 18.65
CA VAL A 170 -3.55 18.14 19.36
C VAL A 170 -2.66 19.36 19.13
N LYS A 171 -3.22 20.42 18.56
CA LYS A 171 -2.53 21.68 18.25
C LYS A 171 -3.32 22.87 18.76
N ALA A 172 -2.61 23.95 19.09
CA ALA A 172 -3.25 25.21 19.45
C ALA A 172 -2.56 26.40 18.77
N LYS A 173 -3.34 27.43 18.45
CA LYS A 173 -2.81 28.77 18.13
C LYS A 173 -3.44 29.80 19.06
N ALA A 174 -2.78 30.94 19.21
CA ALA A 174 -3.27 32.03 20.02
C ALA A 174 -3.53 33.28 19.18
N LYS A 175 -4.30 34.21 19.73
CA LYS A 175 -4.38 35.59 19.24
C LYS A 175 -4.48 36.57 20.40
N ASP A 176 -4.02 37.78 20.21
CA ASP A 176 -4.19 38.86 21.18
C ASP A 176 -5.60 39.49 21.11
N GLU A 177 -5.82 40.53 21.92
CA GLU A 177 -7.06 41.30 21.95
C GLU A 177 -7.30 42.18 20.72
N TYR A 178 -6.24 42.42 19.92
CA TYR A 178 -6.29 43.18 18.66
C TYR A 178 -6.50 42.27 17.43
N GLY A 179 -6.45 40.96 17.63
CA GLY A 179 -6.72 39.94 16.62
C GLY A 179 -5.51 39.46 15.83
N ASN A 180 -4.28 39.81 16.22
CA ASN A 180 -3.09 39.23 15.57
C ASN A 180 -2.88 37.80 16.09
N GLU A 181 -2.73 36.85 15.16
CA GLU A 181 -2.61 35.43 15.48
C GLU A 181 -1.15 34.97 15.52
N SER A 182 -0.85 34.02 16.41
CA SER A 182 0.40 33.29 16.44
C SER A 182 0.46 32.21 15.36
N GLU A 183 1.64 31.63 15.14
CA GLU A 183 1.75 30.31 14.51
C GLU A 183 1.08 29.22 15.36
N TRP A 184 0.76 28.08 14.75
CA TRP A 184 0.33 26.88 15.48
C TRP A 184 1.45 26.32 16.35
N SER A 185 1.08 25.70 17.46
CA SER A 185 1.97 24.94 18.33
C SER A 185 2.57 23.74 17.60
N ASP A 186 3.65 23.21 18.16
CA ASP A 186 4.05 21.84 17.85
C ASP A 186 2.92 20.88 18.27
N ALA A 187 2.75 19.79 17.54
CA ALA A 187 1.67 18.83 17.79
C ALA A 187 1.96 17.98 19.03
N LEU A 188 1.00 17.86 19.94
CA LEU A 188 1.00 16.80 20.94
C LEU A 188 0.29 15.58 20.35
N VAL A 189 1.05 14.50 20.09
CA VAL A 189 0.49 13.25 19.57
C VAL A 189 -0.15 12.45 20.71
N VAL A 190 -1.44 12.16 20.57
CA VAL A 190 -2.23 11.40 21.54
C VAL A 190 -2.73 10.12 20.89
N THR A 191 -2.36 8.97 21.45
CA THR A 191 -2.84 7.66 21.01
C THR A 191 -4.01 7.26 21.89
N VAL A 192 -5.18 7.06 21.28
CA VAL A 192 -6.39 6.62 21.97
C VAL A 192 -6.73 5.22 21.46
N ILE A 193 -6.96 4.28 22.37
CA ILE A 193 -7.35 2.91 22.01
C ILE A 193 -8.71 2.55 22.62
N ASN A 194 -9.42 1.62 22.00
CA ASN A 194 -10.60 1.04 22.60
C ASN A 194 -10.22 -0.10 23.55
N LEU A 195 -10.94 -0.25 24.66
CA LEU A 195 -10.83 -1.44 25.50
C LEU A 195 -11.71 -2.53 24.86
N GLY A 196 -11.09 -3.45 24.14
CA GLY A 196 -11.76 -4.50 23.37
C GLY A 196 -10.76 -5.36 22.61
N ALA A 197 -11.26 -6.40 21.93
CA ALA A 197 -10.42 -7.37 21.22
C ALA A 197 -9.87 -6.78 19.91
N TYR A 198 -8.55 -6.58 19.84
CA TYR A 198 -7.80 -6.33 18.61
C TYR A 198 -7.02 -7.59 18.25
N ASP A 199 -7.40 -8.29 17.18
CA ASP A 199 -6.68 -9.46 16.68
C ASP A 199 -5.24 -9.12 16.31
N LEU A 200 -5.04 -7.98 15.64
CA LEU A 200 -3.74 -7.50 15.15
C LEU A 200 -3.35 -6.15 15.74
N VAL A 201 -2.13 -6.06 16.26
CA VAL A 201 -1.50 -4.79 16.62
C VAL A 201 -0.31 -4.51 15.72
N ILE A 202 -0.32 -3.36 15.06
CA ILE A 202 0.76 -2.90 14.19
C ILE A 202 1.64 -1.92 14.98
N ILE A 203 2.79 -2.37 15.46
CA ILE A 203 3.75 -1.51 16.17
C ILE A 203 4.67 -0.84 15.15
N SER A 204 4.70 0.49 15.11
CA SER A 204 5.48 1.24 14.12
C SER A 204 5.89 2.63 14.62
N PRO A 205 6.86 3.32 14.01
CA PRO A 205 7.09 4.75 14.25
C PRO A 205 5.92 5.61 13.76
N ASN A 206 5.64 6.72 14.45
CA ASN A 206 4.59 7.67 14.09
C ASN A 206 4.63 8.13 12.62
N GLU A 207 5.83 8.25 12.04
CA GLU A 207 5.98 8.67 10.64
C GLU A 207 5.37 7.70 9.62
N PHE A 208 5.12 6.43 9.99
CA PHE A 208 4.54 5.40 9.12
C PHE A 208 3.03 5.25 9.29
N SER A 209 2.44 5.79 10.36
CA SER A 209 1.02 5.61 10.71
C SER A 209 0.07 5.89 9.55
N ASN A 210 0.25 7.00 8.83
CA ASN A 210 -0.62 7.34 7.69
C ASN A 210 -0.53 6.33 6.54
N SER A 211 0.65 5.77 6.27
CA SER A 211 0.85 4.79 5.18
C SER A 211 0.26 3.42 5.55
N LEU A 212 0.13 3.12 6.83
CA LEU A 212 -0.39 1.87 7.36
C LEU A 212 -1.93 1.83 7.49
N GLN A 213 -2.61 2.98 7.42
CA GLN A 213 -4.08 3.02 7.54
C GLN A 213 -4.80 2.15 6.51
N SER A 214 -4.25 2.06 5.29
CA SER A 214 -4.82 1.19 4.25
C SER A 214 -4.75 -0.30 4.60
N LEU A 215 -3.67 -0.73 5.28
CA LEU A 215 -3.55 -2.10 5.78
C LEU A 215 -4.55 -2.36 6.92
N VAL A 216 -4.68 -1.43 7.87
CA VAL A 216 -5.67 -1.53 8.96
C VAL A 216 -7.08 -1.71 8.38
N GLN A 217 -7.48 -0.85 7.43
CA GLN A 217 -8.78 -0.95 6.80
C GLN A 217 -8.97 -2.27 6.05
N HIS A 218 -7.94 -2.74 5.34
CA HIS A 218 -7.98 -4.02 4.63
C HIS A 218 -8.21 -5.18 5.60
N LYS A 219 -7.46 -5.24 6.71
CA LYS A 219 -7.62 -6.29 7.74
C LYS A 219 -9.01 -6.27 8.35
N GLN A 220 -9.52 -5.09 8.68
CA GLN A 220 -10.88 -4.93 9.20
C GLN A 220 -11.95 -5.38 8.19
N ASN A 221 -11.76 -5.16 6.89
CA ASN A 221 -12.68 -5.63 5.85
C ASN A 221 -12.75 -7.16 5.77
N TYR A 222 -11.68 -7.86 6.16
CA TYR A 222 -11.62 -9.32 6.25
C TYR A 222 -11.88 -9.86 7.67
N GLY A 223 -12.40 -9.01 8.57
CA GLY A 223 -12.82 -9.41 9.91
C GLY A 223 -11.70 -9.50 10.94
N ILE A 224 -10.49 -9.01 10.64
CA ILE A 224 -9.37 -8.91 11.58
C ILE A 224 -9.40 -7.51 12.20
N SER A 225 -9.70 -7.40 13.49
CA SER A 225 -9.65 -6.11 14.19
C SER A 225 -8.20 -5.67 14.35
N ALA A 226 -7.84 -4.56 13.69
CA ALA A 226 -6.46 -4.07 13.66
C ALA A 226 -6.36 -2.62 14.14
N PHE A 227 -5.24 -2.27 14.78
CA PHE A 227 -4.87 -0.88 15.06
C PHE A 227 -3.36 -0.64 15.02
N ILE A 228 -2.96 0.63 14.91
CA ILE A 228 -1.55 1.04 14.90
C ILE A 228 -1.15 1.57 16.26
N MET A 229 -0.08 1.02 16.83
CA MET A 229 0.55 1.49 18.06
C MET A 229 1.91 2.14 17.76
N PRO A 230 2.05 3.47 17.95
CA PRO A 230 3.34 4.13 17.81
C PRO A 230 4.36 3.69 18.87
N VAL A 231 5.60 3.40 18.45
CA VAL A 231 6.68 3.11 19.43
C VAL A 231 6.96 4.29 20.35
N GLU A 232 6.79 5.52 19.88
CA GLU A 232 6.92 6.72 20.71
C GLU A 232 5.88 6.74 21.83
N SER A 233 4.65 6.27 21.56
CA SER A 233 3.61 6.12 22.58
C SER A 233 3.97 5.03 23.58
N ILE A 234 4.52 3.90 23.12
CA ILE A 234 4.99 2.82 24.00
C ILE A 234 6.08 3.35 24.94
N TYR A 235 7.11 4.00 24.41
CA TYR A 235 8.26 4.44 25.20
C TYR A 235 7.91 5.45 26.29
N GLY A 236 6.89 6.28 26.04
CA GLY A 236 6.39 7.27 26.99
C GLY A 236 5.44 6.71 28.06
N ASN A 237 4.82 5.56 27.84
CA ASN A 237 3.71 5.07 28.67
C ASN A 237 3.93 3.69 29.31
N PHE A 238 4.90 2.90 28.82
CA PHE A 238 5.24 1.59 29.38
C PHE A 238 6.61 1.63 30.05
N SER A 239 6.71 0.96 31.19
CA SER A 239 7.95 0.81 31.95
C SER A 239 8.69 -0.45 31.50
N GLY A 240 10.02 -0.43 31.57
CA GLY A 240 10.92 -1.51 31.20
C GLY A 240 12.37 -1.04 31.33
N ARG A 241 13.31 -1.97 31.48
CA ARG A 241 14.76 -1.74 31.60
C ARG A 241 15.31 -0.98 30.39
N ASP A 242 14.80 -1.30 29.20
CA ASP A 242 15.19 -0.71 27.93
C ASP A 242 14.02 -0.67 26.92
N ALA A 243 14.29 -0.20 25.70
CA ALA A 243 13.28 -0.03 24.66
C ALA A 243 12.61 -1.36 24.20
N PRO A 244 13.35 -2.46 23.93
CA PRO A 244 12.71 -3.73 23.62
C PRO A 244 11.83 -4.25 24.78
N GLU A 245 12.27 -4.14 26.03
CA GLU A 245 11.45 -4.62 27.15
C GLU A 245 10.17 -3.77 27.33
N LYS A 246 10.22 -2.45 27.09
CA LYS A 246 9.01 -1.63 27.06
C LYS A 246 8.01 -2.07 25.98
N ILE A 247 8.51 -2.45 24.79
CA ILE A 247 7.68 -3.03 23.73
C ILE A 247 7.08 -4.36 24.19
N LYS A 248 7.87 -5.23 24.81
CA LYS A 248 7.40 -6.52 25.33
C LYS A 248 6.34 -6.36 26.43
N TYR A 249 6.48 -5.39 27.33
CA TYR A 249 5.44 -5.05 28.31
C TYR A 249 4.15 -4.50 27.66
N PHE A 250 4.27 -3.75 26.57
CA PHE A 250 3.09 -3.38 25.79
C PHE A 250 2.44 -4.60 25.13
N ILE A 251 3.21 -5.53 24.57
CA ILE A 251 2.70 -6.78 23.99
C ILE A 251 1.98 -7.61 25.06
N LYS A 252 2.56 -7.75 26.26
CA LYS A 252 1.88 -8.34 27.42
C LYS A 252 0.54 -7.65 27.72
N TYR A 253 0.51 -6.32 27.72
CA TYR A 253 -0.74 -5.56 27.88
C TYR A 253 -1.75 -5.85 26.75
N ALA A 254 -1.27 -5.98 25.51
CA ALA A 254 -2.11 -6.30 24.36
C ALA A 254 -2.74 -7.69 24.48
N ILE A 255 -1.99 -8.70 24.95
CA ILE A 255 -2.54 -10.03 25.26
C ILE A 255 -3.62 -9.92 26.35
N GLU A 256 -3.30 -9.28 27.47
CA GLU A 256 -4.16 -9.29 28.67
C GLU A 256 -5.39 -8.39 28.58
N SER A 257 -5.28 -7.26 27.90
CA SER A 257 -6.31 -6.21 27.89
C SER A 257 -6.97 -6.03 26.53
N LEU A 258 -6.29 -6.43 25.45
CA LEU A 258 -6.75 -6.27 24.07
C LEU A 258 -7.00 -7.61 23.35
N SER A 259 -6.79 -8.75 24.03
CA SER A 259 -7.00 -10.09 23.45
C SER A 259 -6.27 -10.30 22.11
N THR A 260 -5.08 -9.71 21.97
CA THR A 260 -4.32 -9.74 20.71
C THR A 260 -3.68 -11.10 20.45
N GLN A 261 -3.74 -11.52 19.18
CA GLN A 261 -3.16 -12.77 18.68
C GLN A 261 -1.94 -12.53 17.78
N TYR A 262 -1.91 -11.38 17.08
CA TYR A 262 -0.89 -11.04 16.10
C TYR A 262 -0.25 -9.69 16.41
N VAL A 263 1.08 -9.62 16.33
CA VAL A 263 1.85 -8.36 16.40
C VAL A 263 2.70 -8.20 15.15
N LEU A 264 2.43 -7.15 14.39
CA LEU A 264 3.22 -6.78 13.22
C LEU A 264 4.15 -5.61 13.56
N LEU A 265 5.46 -5.86 13.54
CA LEU A 265 6.49 -4.83 13.71
C LEU A 265 6.79 -4.17 12.35
N VAL A 266 6.44 -2.90 12.16
CA VAL A 266 6.72 -2.17 10.91
C VAL A 266 7.80 -1.12 11.13
N GLY A 267 9.03 -1.53 10.88
CA GLY A 267 10.20 -0.68 11.03
C GLY A 267 11.48 -1.50 11.14
N ASN A 268 12.57 -0.92 10.66
CA ASN A 268 13.87 -1.56 10.81
C ASN A 268 14.40 -1.51 12.26
N GLU A 269 15.55 -2.11 12.55
CA GLU A 269 16.15 -2.19 13.88
C GLU A 269 16.46 -0.80 14.48
N SER A 270 16.75 0.19 13.64
CA SER A 270 16.95 1.57 14.10
C SER A 270 15.64 2.28 14.49
N LYS A 271 14.50 1.73 14.08
CA LYS A 271 13.16 2.29 14.31
C LYS A 271 12.41 1.53 15.40
N ILE A 272 12.46 0.20 15.33
CA ILE A 272 11.92 -0.73 16.32
C ILE A 272 13.08 -1.65 16.70
N PRO A 273 13.62 -1.52 17.93
CA PRO A 273 14.79 -2.26 18.33
C PRO A 273 14.52 -3.77 18.32
N VAL A 274 15.59 -4.52 18.27
CA VAL A 274 15.59 -5.99 18.37
C VAL A 274 16.14 -6.40 19.73
N ARG A 275 15.88 -7.65 20.14
CA ARG A 275 16.64 -8.27 21.22
C ARG A 275 17.77 -9.10 20.63
N TYR A 276 18.92 -9.05 21.29
CA TYR A 276 20.04 -9.93 20.99
C TYR A 276 20.03 -11.08 21.99
N SER A 277 20.02 -12.31 21.49
CA SER A 277 20.41 -13.49 22.27
C SER A 277 21.93 -13.50 22.41
N HIS A 278 22.42 -13.96 23.55
CA HIS A 278 23.85 -14.15 23.86
C HIS A 278 24.23 -15.63 23.98
N LEU A 279 23.45 -16.51 23.36
CA LEU A 279 23.81 -17.90 23.19
C LEU A 279 25.04 -18.01 22.27
N ASP A 280 26.17 -18.40 22.84
CA ASP A 280 27.44 -18.60 22.12
C ASP A 280 27.56 -20.04 21.61
N ASP A 281 27.38 -20.24 20.31
CA ASP A 281 27.48 -21.55 19.68
C ASP A 281 28.93 -22.02 19.45
N GLY A 282 29.91 -21.13 19.62
CA GLY A 282 31.34 -21.32 19.36
C GLY A 282 31.81 -20.68 18.06
N TYR A 283 30.90 -20.23 17.20
CA TYR A 283 31.15 -19.52 15.95
C TYR A 283 30.70 -18.05 16.03
N GLU A 284 29.58 -17.79 16.69
CA GLU A 284 29.12 -16.45 17.03
C GLU A 284 28.61 -16.36 18.47
N THR A 285 28.77 -15.19 19.05
CA THR A 285 28.51 -14.94 20.48
C THR A 285 27.17 -14.27 20.75
N SER A 286 26.48 -13.81 19.69
CA SER A 286 25.20 -13.11 19.80
C SER A 286 24.52 -12.94 18.43
N PHE A 287 23.20 -12.99 18.43
CA PHE A 287 22.38 -12.84 17.22
C PHE A 287 21.01 -12.24 17.57
N VAL A 288 20.29 -11.74 16.56
CA VAL A 288 18.97 -11.10 16.73
C VAL A 288 17.91 -12.15 17.01
N SER A 289 16.94 -11.87 17.89
CA SER A 289 15.75 -12.70 18.02
C SER A 289 14.52 -11.84 18.25
N ASP A 290 13.57 -11.91 17.31
CA ASP A 290 12.22 -11.38 17.50
C ASP A 290 11.31 -12.38 18.24
N LEU A 291 11.75 -13.64 18.44
CA LEU A 291 11.06 -14.58 19.35
C LEU A 291 10.95 -13.99 20.75
N TYR A 292 11.91 -13.15 21.17
CA TYR A 292 11.81 -12.38 22.42
C TYR A 292 10.50 -11.61 22.58
N TYR A 293 9.91 -11.10 21.48
CA TYR A 293 8.64 -10.38 21.54
C TYR A 293 7.42 -11.31 21.57
N ALA A 294 7.58 -12.54 21.10
CA ALA A 294 6.52 -13.56 21.02
C ALA A 294 6.43 -14.40 22.30
N ASP A 295 7.56 -14.77 22.88
CA ASP A 295 7.68 -15.46 24.17
C ASP A 295 7.54 -14.42 25.30
N VAL A 296 6.35 -14.27 25.88
CA VAL A 296 6.01 -13.22 26.86
C VAL A 296 5.93 -13.78 28.27
N TYR A 297 5.52 -15.03 28.41
CA TYR A 297 5.26 -15.70 29.66
C TYR A 297 6.09 -16.96 29.81
N LYS A 298 6.57 -17.16 31.04
CA LYS A 298 7.19 -18.39 31.47
C LYS A 298 6.21 -19.24 32.26
N TYR A 299 6.14 -20.52 31.92
CA TYR A 299 5.28 -21.51 32.60
C TYR A 299 6.11 -22.50 33.45
N ASP A 300 6.21 -22.27 34.76
CA ASP A 300 6.94 -23.15 35.68
C ASP A 300 6.07 -23.61 36.87
N GLY A 301 5.85 -24.92 36.97
CA GLY A 301 5.14 -25.54 38.08
C GLY A 301 3.69 -25.04 38.28
N GLY A 302 3.05 -24.57 37.20
CA GLY A 302 1.71 -23.96 37.23
C GLY A 302 1.68 -22.47 37.59
N ASN A 303 2.84 -21.83 37.77
CA ASN A 303 2.96 -20.39 37.87
C ASN A 303 3.24 -19.79 36.50
N ILE A 304 2.58 -18.66 36.21
CA ILE A 304 2.81 -17.86 35.01
C ILE A 304 3.55 -16.60 35.44
N THR A 305 4.77 -16.40 34.94
CA THR A 305 5.57 -15.20 35.20
C THR A 305 5.94 -14.52 33.88
N PHE A 306 6.35 -13.26 33.93
CA PHE A 306 6.89 -12.59 32.75
C PHE A 306 8.24 -13.22 32.39
N GLU A 307 8.41 -13.64 31.13
CA GLU A 307 9.67 -14.15 30.61
C GLU A 307 10.48 -12.97 30.06
N ASP A 308 11.58 -12.64 30.70
CA ASP A 308 12.36 -11.45 30.41
C ASP A 308 13.68 -11.76 29.68
N TRP A 309 13.95 -13.06 29.46
CA TRP A 309 15.16 -13.64 28.90
C TRP A 309 16.44 -13.39 29.71
N ASP A 310 16.35 -12.93 30.96
CA ASP A 310 17.48 -12.63 31.85
C ASP A 310 17.19 -13.19 33.24
N SER A 311 17.05 -14.51 33.29
CA SER A 311 16.63 -15.27 34.46
C SER A 311 17.58 -15.13 35.67
N ASN A 312 18.82 -14.71 35.42
CA ASN A 312 19.82 -14.46 36.46
C ASN A 312 19.93 -12.96 36.83
N GLY A 313 19.31 -12.05 36.07
CA GLY A 313 19.22 -10.62 36.33
C GLY A 313 20.51 -9.83 36.14
N ASN A 314 21.42 -10.30 35.28
CA ASN A 314 22.72 -9.67 35.04
C ASN A 314 22.72 -8.72 33.82
N GLY A 315 21.62 -8.66 33.06
CA GLY A 315 21.46 -7.82 31.88
C GLY A 315 22.04 -8.39 30.58
N ILE A 316 22.39 -9.68 30.55
CA ILE A 316 22.80 -10.43 29.36
C ILE A 316 21.67 -11.41 29.06
N PHE A 317 21.04 -11.25 27.89
CA PHE A 317 19.81 -11.97 27.58
C PHE A 317 20.08 -13.28 26.84
N ALA A 318 19.38 -14.34 27.22
CA ALA A 318 19.48 -15.68 26.65
C ALA A 318 20.91 -16.22 26.63
N GLU A 319 21.70 -15.97 27.68
CA GLU A 319 23.08 -16.44 27.72
C GLU A 319 23.15 -17.96 27.95
N TRP A 320 24.10 -18.65 27.31
CA TRP A 320 24.30 -20.09 27.45
C TRP A 320 25.67 -20.43 28.04
N ILE A 321 26.04 -19.81 29.17
CA ILE A 321 27.40 -19.95 29.72
C ILE A 321 27.38 -20.44 31.18
N GLY A 322 27.73 -21.71 31.38
CA GLY A 322 28.04 -22.28 32.68
C GLY A 322 26.94 -22.04 33.73
N ILE A 323 27.29 -21.41 34.85
CA ILE A 323 26.36 -21.10 35.94
C ILE A 323 25.45 -19.90 35.63
N ASN A 324 25.78 -19.12 34.60
CA ASN A 324 24.99 -17.96 34.19
C ASN A 324 23.93 -18.32 33.15
N LYS A 325 23.91 -19.55 32.64
CA LYS A 325 22.96 -19.99 31.63
C LYS A 325 21.52 -19.57 32.00
N ASP A 326 20.87 -18.85 31.10
CA ASP A 326 19.47 -18.49 31.24
C ASP A 326 18.55 -19.70 31.06
N ILE A 327 17.44 -19.65 31.78
CA ILE A 327 16.40 -20.67 31.70
C ILE A 327 15.19 -20.02 31.01
N LEU A 328 14.93 -20.43 29.78
CA LEU A 328 13.81 -19.95 28.95
C LEU A 328 12.84 -21.11 28.72
N ASP A 329 11.57 -20.84 28.40
CA ASP A 329 10.68 -21.88 27.87
C ASP A 329 10.43 -21.75 26.35
N LEU A 330 10.70 -20.56 25.78
CA LEU A 330 10.75 -20.26 24.34
C LEU A 330 9.40 -20.31 23.61
N TYR A 331 8.29 -20.57 24.31
CA TYR A 331 7.01 -20.75 23.67
C TYR A 331 6.44 -19.41 23.20
N PRO A 332 6.08 -19.25 21.90
CA PRO A 332 5.35 -18.08 21.45
C PRO A 332 3.97 -18.00 22.12
N ASP A 333 3.72 -16.97 22.93
CA ASP A 333 2.39 -16.65 23.48
C ASP A 333 1.55 -15.80 22.52
N ILE A 334 2.22 -15.17 21.56
CA ILE A 334 1.63 -14.33 20.53
C ILE A 334 2.43 -14.46 19.23
N TYR A 335 1.76 -14.36 18.08
CA TYR A 335 2.43 -14.52 16.80
C TYR A 335 3.02 -13.19 16.33
N VAL A 336 4.33 -13.14 16.17
CA VAL A 336 5.07 -11.94 15.79
C VAL A 336 5.59 -12.08 14.36
N GLY A 337 5.41 -11.03 13.56
CA GLY A 337 6.09 -10.89 12.28
C GLY A 337 6.61 -9.47 12.10
N ARG A 338 7.61 -9.29 11.24
CA ARG A 338 8.23 -7.98 10.99
C ARG A 338 8.24 -7.61 9.51
N LEU A 339 7.80 -6.40 9.20
CA LEU A 339 8.10 -5.69 7.96
C LEU A 339 9.24 -4.69 8.23
N PRO A 340 10.48 -4.99 7.82
CA PRO A 340 11.65 -4.23 8.23
C PRO A 340 11.83 -2.89 7.49
N CYS A 341 10.77 -2.10 7.35
CA CYS A 341 10.75 -0.91 6.50
C CYS A 341 11.70 0.19 7.01
N ARG A 342 12.56 0.70 6.12
CA ARG A 342 13.49 1.82 6.39
C ARG A 342 12.85 3.18 6.17
N ASN A 343 11.81 3.26 5.33
CA ASN A 343 11.17 4.49 4.92
C ASN A 343 9.72 4.24 4.45
N LYS A 344 8.98 5.32 4.22
CA LYS A 344 7.56 5.28 3.80
C LYS A 344 7.35 4.54 2.48
N SER A 345 8.28 4.60 1.54
CA SER A 345 8.16 3.91 0.25
C SER A 345 8.18 2.38 0.43
N GLU A 346 9.03 1.86 1.31
CA GLU A 346 9.04 0.42 1.64
C GLU A 346 7.76 -0.03 2.35
N VAL A 347 7.18 0.83 3.20
CA VAL A 347 5.85 0.58 3.80
C VAL A 347 4.79 0.49 2.72
N ILE A 348 4.75 1.46 1.78
CA ILE A 348 3.76 1.45 0.69
C ILE A 348 3.89 0.19 -0.17
N VAL A 349 5.11 -0.21 -0.53
CA VAL A 349 5.36 -1.42 -1.34
C VAL A 349 4.86 -2.68 -0.61
N SER A 350 5.26 -2.87 0.65
CA SER A 350 4.87 -4.05 1.42
C SER A 350 3.37 -4.12 1.69
N VAL A 351 2.75 -2.99 2.08
CA VAL A 351 1.30 -2.89 2.29
C VAL A 351 0.53 -3.18 1.00
N SER A 352 0.96 -2.62 -0.14
CA SER A 352 0.29 -2.86 -1.43
C SER A 352 0.34 -4.34 -1.83
N LYS A 353 1.47 -5.00 -1.59
CA LYS A 353 1.60 -6.45 -1.83
C LYS A 353 0.68 -7.27 -0.94
N ILE A 354 0.63 -6.99 0.36
CA ILE A 354 -0.25 -7.69 1.31
C ILE A 354 -1.71 -7.54 0.88
N ILE A 355 -2.16 -6.31 0.62
CA ILE A 355 -3.53 -6.04 0.19
C ILE A 355 -3.87 -6.78 -1.10
N SER A 356 -2.97 -6.73 -2.11
CA SER A 356 -3.16 -7.40 -3.39
C SER A 356 -3.22 -8.93 -3.24
N TYR A 357 -2.28 -9.50 -2.49
CA TYR A 357 -2.19 -10.94 -2.24
C TYR A 357 -3.42 -11.49 -1.51
N GLU A 358 -3.85 -10.79 -0.45
CA GLU A 358 -4.99 -11.22 0.35
C GLU A 358 -6.33 -11.03 -0.38
N ALA A 359 -6.45 -10.00 -1.23
CA ALA A 359 -7.67 -9.73 -1.98
C ALA A 359 -7.90 -10.65 -3.18
N ASN A 360 -6.85 -10.93 -3.96
CA ASN A 360 -7.01 -11.57 -5.27
C ASN A 360 -7.04 -13.11 -5.20
N GLY A 361 -6.81 -13.70 -4.02
CA GLY A 361 -6.80 -15.15 -3.84
C GLY A 361 -5.73 -15.87 -4.67
N SER A 362 -5.65 -17.18 -4.51
CA SER A 362 -4.71 -18.04 -5.24
C SER A 362 -5.33 -18.58 -6.53
N SER A 363 -4.66 -18.36 -7.67
CA SER A 363 -4.94 -19.06 -8.93
C SER A 363 -3.97 -20.24 -9.13
N SER A 364 -3.95 -20.85 -10.31
CA SER A 364 -3.23 -22.11 -10.58
C SER A 364 -1.71 -22.07 -10.30
N TRP A 365 -1.10 -20.89 -10.21
CA TRP A 365 0.32 -20.74 -9.86
C TRP A 365 0.61 -21.05 -8.39
N PHE A 366 -0.37 -20.87 -7.50
CA PHE A 366 -0.16 -21.00 -6.06
C PHE A 366 0.15 -22.44 -5.66
N ASN A 367 -0.49 -23.42 -6.29
CA ASN A 367 -0.25 -24.84 -6.03
C ASN A 367 1.08 -25.36 -6.60
N ASN A 368 2.05 -24.49 -6.89
CA ASN A 368 3.44 -24.89 -7.15
C ASN A 368 4.32 -24.59 -5.94
N ILE A 369 5.25 -25.49 -5.65
CA ILE A 369 6.36 -25.26 -4.71
C ILE A 369 7.70 -25.40 -5.44
N VAL A 370 8.58 -24.41 -5.26
CA VAL A 370 9.96 -24.48 -5.77
C VAL A 370 10.86 -25.00 -4.66
N LEU A 371 11.62 -26.06 -4.95
CA LEU A 371 12.47 -26.75 -3.97
C LEU A 371 13.91 -26.71 -4.48
N CYS A 372 14.77 -25.92 -3.82
CA CYS A 372 16.17 -25.76 -4.17
C CYS A 372 17.07 -26.42 -3.13
N GLY A 373 17.87 -27.41 -3.55
CA GLY A 373 18.66 -28.21 -2.61
C GLY A 373 19.91 -28.83 -3.23
N GLY A 374 20.85 -29.17 -2.37
CA GLY A 374 22.09 -29.87 -2.73
C GLY A 374 22.72 -30.49 -1.50
N ASP A 375 24.03 -30.69 -1.57
CA ASP A 375 24.84 -31.14 -0.45
C ASP A 375 25.23 -29.93 0.40
N THR A 376 24.61 -29.81 1.58
CA THR A 376 24.74 -28.60 2.41
C THR A 376 26.04 -28.65 3.21
N GLU A 377 26.38 -29.82 3.75
CA GLU A 377 27.65 -30.08 4.39
C GLU A 377 28.37 -31.19 3.62
N PRO A 378 29.22 -30.86 2.62
CA PRO A 378 29.78 -31.81 1.64
C PRO A 378 30.84 -32.75 2.22
N ILE A 379 30.41 -33.60 3.13
CA ILE A 379 31.16 -34.67 3.76
C ILE A 379 30.97 -35.98 2.98
N SER A 380 31.77 -36.99 3.32
CA SER A 380 31.67 -38.31 2.70
C SER A 380 30.59 -39.14 3.39
N ASP A 381 29.32 -38.84 3.12
CA ASP A 381 28.17 -39.63 3.56
C ASP A 381 27.18 -39.87 2.39
N PRO A 382 26.07 -40.61 2.56
CA PRO A 382 25.15 -40.92 1.46
C PRO A 382 24.08 -39.83 1.25
N TYR A 383 24.10 -38.73 2.00
CA TYR A 383 23.03 -37.75 2.04
C TYR A 383 23.45 -36.46 1.33
N ASN A 384 22.48 -35.84 0.65
CA ASN A 384 22.55 -34.44 0.25
C ASN A 384 21.49 -33.77 1.12
N GLU A 385 21.86 -33.16 2.24
CA GLU A 385 20.88 -32.81 3.27
C GLU A 385 19.78 -31.89 2.73
N GLY A 386 20.13 -30.92 1.88
CA GLY A 386 19.15 -30.03 1.27
C GLY A 386 18.16 -30.77 0.37
N GLU A 387 18.61 -31.79 -0.37
CA GLU A 387 17.71 -32.63 -1.17
C GLU A 387 16.83 -33.55 -0.29
N VAL A 388 17.34 -34.02 0.85
CA VAL A 388 16.57 -34.82 1.82
C VAL A 388 15.45 -33.99 2.44
N ILE A 389 15.77 -32.79 2.94
CA ILE A 389 14.80 -31.84 3.49
C ILE A 389 13.73 -31.51 2.43
N ASN A 390 14.16 -31.14 1.23
CA ASN A 390 13.26 -30.87 0.11
C ASN A 390 12.34 -32.05 -0.21
N ASN A 391 12.85 -33.28 -0.19
CA ASN A 391 12.06 -34.47 -0.48
C ASN A 391 11.00 -34.73 0.60
N GLN A 392 11.32 -34.46 1.87
CA GLN A 392 10.36 -34.54 2.96
C GLN A 392 9.24 -33.50 2.80
N ILE A 393 9.60 -32.24 2.54
CA ILE A 393 8.66 -31.14 2.29
C ILE A 393 7.78 -31.44 1.08
N ALA A 394 8.38 -31.89 -0.03
CA ALA A 394 7.68 -32.34 -1.23
C ALA A 394 6.56 -33.34 -0.93
N SER A 395 6.82 -34.30 -0.02
CA SER A 395 5.83 -35.33 0.33
C SER A 395 4.62 -34.75 1.08
N TYR A 396 4.85 -33.79 1.99
CA TYR A 396 3.77 -33.09 2.69
C TYR A 396 2.95 -32.25 1.72
N MET A 397 3.62 -31.41 0.91
CA MET A 397 2.96 -30.48 0.00
C MET A 397 2.17 -31.20 -1.10
N GLN A 398 2.66 -32.32 -1.62
CA GLN A 398 1.91 -33.15 -2.57
C GLN A 398 0.60 -33.68 -1.98
N SER A 399 0.56 -33.97 -0.67
CA SER A 399 -0.66 -34.44 -0.01
C SER A 399 -1.74 -33.35 0.07
N ASP A 400 -1.33 -32.08 0.01
CA ASP A 400 -2.19 -30.89 -0.08
C ASP A 400 -2.40 -30.42 -1.54
N GLY A 401 -2.02 -31.25 -2.52
CA GLY A 401 -2.27 -31.01 -3.94
C GLY A 401 -1.28 -30.07 -4.64
N PHE A 402 -0.12 -29.80 -4.03
CA PHE A 402 0.93 -29.02 -4.70
C PHE A 402 1.72 -29.84 -5.73
N SER A 403 2.15 -29.15 -6.77
CA SER A 403 3.11 -29.62 -7.78
C SER A 403 4.52 -29.16 -7.42
N ASN A 404 5.48 -30.08 -7.48
CA ASN A 404 6.86 -29.80 -7.10
C ASN A 404 7.70 -29.38 -8.30
N ILE A 405 8.37 -28.23 -8.19
CA ILE A 405 9.41 -27.76 -9.09
C ILE A 405 10.75 -27.98 -8.40
N THR A 406 11.35 -29.16 -8.65
CA THR A 406 12.58 -29.59 -8.00
C THR A 406 13.82 -29.12 -8.76
N LEU A 407 14.64 -28.30 -8.10
CA LEU A 407 15.91 -27.76 -8.60
C LEU A 407 17.05 -28.26 -7.70
N TRP A 408 17.66 -29.38 -8.07
CA TRP A 408 18.64 -30.08 -7.23
C TRP A 408 20.01 -30.16 -7.88
N ALA A 409 21.04 -30.17 -7.04
CA ALA A 409 22.41 -30.39 -7.47
C ALA A 409 22.56 -31.74 -8.19
N SER A 410 21.97 -32.81 -7.63
CA SER A 410 22.02 -34.17 -8.19
C SER A 410 21.31 -34.31 -9.54
N LEU A 411 20.32 -33.46 -9.83
CA LEU A 411 19.60 -33.42 -11.11
C LEU A 411 20.35 -32.63 -12.19
N GLY A 412 21.40 -31.89 -11.84
CA GLY A 412 22.15 -31.06 -12.77
C GLY A 412 21.34 -29.88 -13.35
N ASN A 413 20.21 -29.53 -12.71
CA ASN A 413 19.32 -28.45 -13.15
C ASN A 413 19.34 -27.23 -12.22
N LEU A 414 20.09 -27.26 -11.10
CA LEU A 414 20.23 -26.14 -10.18
C LEU A 414 21.11 -25.02 -10.79
N SER A 415 20.47 -23.96 -11.28
CA SER A 415 21.13 -22.78 -11.85
C SER A 415 20.36 -21.50 -11.51
N VAL A 416 21.05 -20.35 -11.48
CA VAL A 416 20.42 -19.03 -11.25
C VAL A 416 19.23 -18.80 -12.19
N ALA A 417 19.40 -19.12 -13.48
CA ALA A 417 18.36 -18.96 -14.49
C ALA A 417 17.13 -19.84 -14.19
N ASN A 418 17.33 -21.11 -13.83
CA ASN A 418 16.20 -22.01 -13.56
C ASN A 418 15.46 -21.61 -12.28
N ILE A 419 16.18 -21.14 -11.25
CA ILE A 419 15.56 -20.60 -10.03
C ILE A 419 14.69 -19.39 -10.39
N SER A 420 15.25 -18.38 -11.07
CA SER A 420 14.49 -17.17 -11.43
C SER A 420 13.28 -17.49 -12.32
N VAL A 421 13.42 -18.37 -13.31
CA VAL A 421 12.30 -18.79 -14.18
C VAL A 421 11.21 -19.52 -13.39
N ALA A 422 11.57 -20.39 -12.45
CA ALA A 422 10.59 -21.08 -11.62
C ALA A 422 9.78 -20.09 -10.77
N ILE A 423 10.44 -19.07 -10.21
CA ILE A 423 9.79 -18.03 -9.42
C ILE A 423 8.92 -17.11 -10.29
N ASP A 424 9.43 -16.66 -11.44
CA ASP A 424 8.71 -15.81 -12.41
C ASP A 424 7.43 -16.45 -12.96
N ASN A 425 7.43 -17.77 -13.12
CA ASN A 425 6.22 -18.51 -13.51
C ASN A 425 5.15 -18.52 -12.41
N GLY A 426 5.57 -18.40 -11.15
CA GLY A 426 4.73 -18.30 -9.95
C GLY A 426 4.67 -19.59 -9.14
N ALA A 427 4.82 -19.43 -7.82
CA ALA A 427 4.73 -20.50 -6.83
C ALA A 427 4.10 -19.96 -5.54
N GLY A 428 3.36 -20.80 -4.81
CA GLY A 428 2.84 -20.45 -3.49
C GLY A 428 3.92 -20.50 -2.42
N PHE A 429 4.90 -21.41 -2.59
CA PHE A 429 6.03 -21.55 -1.70
C PHE A 429 7.35 -21.69 -2.46
N ILE A 430 8.42 -21.19 -1.84
CA ILE A 430 9.79 -21.51 -2.22
C ILE A 430 10.50 -22.01 -0.97
N GLU A 431 11.25 -23.08 -1.10
CA GLU A 431 12.24 -23.48 -0.12
C GLU A 431 13.64 -23.48 -0.76
N PHE A 432 14.58 -22.91 -0.02
CA PHE A 432 16.01 -22.98 -0.28
C PHE A 432 16.70 -23.68 0.88
N SER A 433 17.27 -24.87 0.66
CA SER A 433 18.01 -25.61 1.68
C SER A 433 19.48 -25.76 1.27
N GLY A 434 20.36 -25.06 1.99
CA GLY A 434 21.76 -25.00 1.63
C GLY A 434 22.58 -24.12 2.55
N LEU A 435 23.59 -23.50 1.96
CA LEU A 435 24.49 -22.55 2.59
C LEU A 435 24.18 -21.14 2.08
N GLY A 436 24.79 -20.16 2.73
CA GLY A 436 24.63 -18.79 2.32
C GLY A 436 25.14 -17.81 3.35
N ASN A 437 24.88 -16.56 3.01
CA ASN A 437 24.91 -15.46 3.96
C ASN A 437 23.73 -14.55 3.65
N ALA A 438 23.66 -13.45 4.39
CA ALA A 438 22.74 -12.35 4.18
C ALA A 438 22.34 -12.03 2.72
N THR A 439 23.29 -12.08 1.79
CA THR A 439 23.15 -11.51 0.44
C THR A 439 23.14 -12.55 -0.68
N MET A 440 23.39 -13.82 -0.36
CA MET A 440 23.48 -14.89 -1.35
C MET A 440 23.19 -16.27 -0.75
N TRP A 441 22.62 -17.14 -1.57
CA TRP A 441 22.36 -18.54 -1.28
C TRP A 441 23.10 -19.44 -2.26
N ASN A 442 23.60 -20.58 -1.78
CA ASN A 442 24.29 -21.59 -2.56
C ASN A 442 24.30 -22.95 -1.84
N THR A 443 24.88 -23.97 -2.47
CA THR A 443 25.05 -25.33 -1.95
C THR A 443 26.18 -26.01 -2.73
N HIS A 444 26.45 -27.28 -2.45
CA HIS A 444 27.47 -28.08 -3.15
C HIS A 444 26.85 -29.23 -3.96
N PRO A 445 27.55 -29.72 -4.99
CA PRO A 445 27.33 -31.07 -5.51
C PRO A 445 27.73 -32.13 -4.47
N HIS A 446 27.16 -33.33 -4.60
CA HIS A 446 27.41 -34.46 -3.69
C HIS A 446 28.90 -34.74 -3.46
N SER A 447 29.31 -34.68 -2.19
CA SER A 447 30.66 -34.85 -1.66
C SER A 447 31.74 -33.98 -2.36
N ASP A 448 31.36 -32.82 -2.91
CA ASP A 448 32.28 -31.87 -3.57
C ASP A 448 32.31 -30.51 -2.88
N ASN A 449 33.20 -30.36 -1.89
CA ASN A 449 33.41 -29.10 -1.18
C ASN A 449 34.16 -28.02 -1.98
N SER A 450 34.55 -28.30 -3.24
CA SER A 450 35.34 -27.39 -4.07
C SER A 450 34.50 -26.62 -5.09
N SER A 451 33.32 -27.14 -5.43
CA SER A 451 32.40 -26.56 -6.41
C SER A 451 31.17 -25.98 -5.73
N TRP A 452 30.73 -24.80 -6.18
CA TRP A 452 29.52 -24.13 -5.67
C TRP A 452 28.40 -24.16 -6.71
N LEU A 453 27.17 -24.44 -6.25
CA LEU A 453 25.94 -24.36 -7.04
C LEU A 453 24.92 -23.42 -6.37
N PRO A 454 24.13 -22.67 -7.16
CA PRO A 454 24.29 -22.47 -8.59
C PRO A 454 25.60 -21.72 -8.89
N LEU A 455 26.17 -21.90 -10.08
CA LEU A 455 27.38 -21.17 -10.50
C LEU A 455 27.11 -19.66 -10.44
N GLY A 456 27.87 -18.93 -9.63
CA GLY A 456 27.68 -17.49 -9.39
C GLY A 456 26.87 -17.15 -8.12
N ASN A 457 26.34 -18.17 -7.44
CA ASN A 457 25.38 -18.07 -6.32
C ASN A 457 24.05 -17.44 -6.74
N TYR A 458 22.99 -17.66 -5.96
CA TYR A 458 21.74 -16.93 -6.12
C TYR A 458 21.75 -15.70 -5.20
N THR A 459 21.68 -14.49 -5.75
CA THR A 459 21.99 -13.27 -5.02
C THR A 459 20.79 -12.32 -4.88
N VAL A 460 20.94 -11.32 -4.03
CA VAL A 460 20.00 -10.17 -3.93
C VAL A 460 19.74 -9.52 -5.29
N SER A 461 20.73 -9.45 -6.18
CA SER A 461 20.55 -8.84 -7.50
C SER A 461 19.62 -9.67 -8.37
N ASP A 462 19.70 -11.00 -8.27
CA ASP A 462 18.83 -11.91 -9.02
C ASP A 462 17.38 -11.78 -8.54
N ILE A 463 17.17 -11.67 -7.22
CA ILE A 463 15.85 -11.46 -6.63
C ILE A 463 15.24 -10.11 -7.04
N LEU A 464 16.04 -9.04 -7.05
CA LEU A 464 15.58 -7.71 -7.48
C LEU A 464 15.27 -7.63 -8.98
N ASN A 465 15.74 -8.59 -9.77
CA ASN A 465 15.44 -8.71 -11.20
C ASN A 465 14.22 -9.62 -11.48
N LEU A 466 13.64 -10.26 -10.47
CA LEU A 466 12.41 -11.05 -10.63
C LEU A 466 11.25 -10.18 -11.12
N THR A 467 10.38 -10.79 -11.91
CA THR A 467 9.23 -10.19 -12.59
C THR A 467 7.93 -10.96 -12.38
N ASN A 468 7.86 -11.79 -11.34
CA ASN A 468 6.68 -12.59 -10.96
C ASN A 468 5.43 -11.78 -10.58
N GLY A 469 5.48 -10.44 -10.56
CA GLY A 469 4.32 -9.58 -10.34
C GLY A 469 3.61 -9.88 -9.02
N ASN A 470 2.31 -10.14 -9.07
CA ASN A 470 1.49 -10.47 -7.89
C ASN A 470 1.55 -11.95 -7.47
N LYS A 471 2.33 -12.80 -8.16
CA LYS A 471 2.51 -14.22 -7.81
C LYS A 471 3.55 -14.37 -6.71
N LEU A 472 3.21 -13.97 -5.49
CA LEU A 472 4.16 -13.74 -4.40
C LEU A 472 4.26 -14.96 -3.44
N PRO A 473 5.29 -15.80 -3.54
CA PRO A 473 5.47 -16.96 -2.64
C PRO A 473 5.75 -16.57 -1.20
N VAL A 474 5.42 -17.48 -0.28
CA VAL A 474 6.06 -17.55 1.04
C VAL A 474 7.42 -18.23 0.85
N VAL A 475 8.49 -17.55 1.25
CA VAL A 475 9.87 -18.00 1.02
C VAL A 475 10.47 -18.52 2.32
N VAL A 476 10.97 -19.74 2.32
CA VAL A 476 11.71 -20.33 3.44
C VAL A 476 13.16 -20.51 3.01
N VAL A 477 14.09 -20.03 3.82
CA VAL A 477 15.52 -20.06 3.48
C VAL A 477 16.31 -20.70 4.61
N GLY A 478 16.61 -21.99 4.45
CA GLY A 478 17.59 -22.75 5.22
C GLY A 478 19.00 -22.39 4.81
N SER A 479 19.53 -21.33 5.41
CA SER A 479 20.94 -20.93 5.30
C SER A 479 21.26 -19.86 6.35
N SER A 480 22.54 -19.71 6.68
CA SER A 480 22.98 -18.69 7.64
C SER A 480 22.59 -17.28 7.22
N TYR A 481 22.11 -16.52 8.20
CA TYR A 481 21.76 -15.12 8.11
C TYR A 481 20.60 -14.77 7.14
N SER A 482 19.81 -15.76 6.75
CA SER A 482 18.74 -15.60 5.78
C SER A 482 17.57 -14.74 6.29
N GLY A 483 17.21 -14.89 7.58
CA GLY A 483 16.32 -13.99 8.32
C GLY A 483 17.07 -12.80 8.96
N ALA A 484 18.39 -12.91 9.12
CA ALA A 484 19.17 -12.09 10.05
C ALA A 484 19.63 -10.73 9.62
N SER A 485 19.83 -10.52 8.32
CA SER A 485 20.86 -9.66 7.74
C SER A 485 21.01 -8.19 8.15
N ASN A 486 20.91 -7.78 9.42
CA ASN A 486 20.58 -6.45 9.89
C ASN A 486 19.39 -5.90 9.14
N ILE A 487 18.42 -5.48 9.91
CA ILE A 487 17.20 -4.90 9.42
C ILE A 487 17.50 -3.60 8.58
N ALA A 488 18.76 -3.15 8.54
CA ALA A 488 19.38 -2.14 7.69
C ALA A 488 20.15 -2.59 6.40
N HIS A 489 20.60 -3.84 6.19
CA HIS A 489 21.33 -4.23 4.95
C HIS A 489 20.42 -4.82 3.88
N ASN A 490 20.89 -4.86 2.62
CA ASN A 490 20.15 -5.49 1.52
C ASN A 490 20.31 -7.02 1.60
N SER A 491 19.49 -7.71 2.39
CA SER A 491 19.48 -9.18 2.51
C SER A 491 18.58 -9.86 1.48
N LEU A 492 18.71 -11.18 1.30
CA LEU A 492 17.83 -12.00 0.45
C LEU A 492 16.37 -11.85 0.88
N ALA A 493 16.08 -12.02 2.17
CA ALA A 493 14.71 -11.87 2.70
C ALA A 493 14.13 -10.48 2.42
N ARG A 494 14.92 -9.42 2.61
CA ARG A 494 14.48 -8.05 2.28
C ARG A 494 14.28 -7.86 0.78
N ALA A 495 15.12 -8.45 -0.06
CA ALA A 495 14.99 -8.38 -1.51
C ALA A 495 13.67 -9.01 -1.98
N PHE A 496 13.29 -10.16 -1.41
CA PHE A 496 12.00 -10.79 -1.71
C PHE A 496 10.83 -9.90 -1.27
N LEU A 497 10.85 -9.39 -0.04
CA LEU A 497 9.76 -8.56 0.49
C LEU A 497 9.58 -7.25 -0.29
N PHE A 498 10.67 -6.59 -0.68
CA PHE A 498 10.61 -5.21 -1.21
C PHE A 498 10.87 -5.07 -2.70
N ASN A 499 11.08 -6.15 -3.47
CA ASN A 499 11.13 -6.04 -4.93
C ASN A 499 9.78 -5.47 -5.44
N PRO A 500 9.74 -4.30 -6.09
CA PRO A 500 8.49 -3.69 -6.55
C PRO A 500 7.82 -4.42 -7.72
N ASN A 501 8.55 -5.28 -8.44
CA ASN A 501 8.06 -5.99 -9.62
C ASN A 501 7.73 -7.48 -9.35
N GLY A 502 7.79 -7.93 -8.10
CA GLY A 502 7.69 -9.34 -7.76
C GLY A 502 8.30 -9.66 -6.40
N GLY A 503 9.08 -10.73 -6.31
CA GLY A 503 9.69 -11.21 -5.07
C GLY A 503 8.77 -12.16 -4.30
N GLY A 504 8.64 -12.00 -2.99
CA GLY A 504 7.81 -12.84 -2.12
C GLY A 504 6.86 -12.01 -1.24
N ILE A 505 5.89 -12.68 -0.63
CA ILE A 505 4.94 -12.06 0.31
C ILE A 505 5.45 -12.09 1.75
N ALA A 506 6.28 -13.09 2.06
CA ALA A 506 6.93 -13.28 3.34
C ALA A 506 8.25 -14.04 3.17
N THR A 507 9.15 -13.90 4.15
CA THR A 507 10.34 -14.74 4.25
C THR A 507 10.54 -15.25 5.67
N LEU A 508 10.84 -16.53 5.81
CA LEU A 508 11.20 -17.17 7.07
C LEU A 508 12.64 -17.71 6.96
N GLY A 509 13.39 -17.61 8.05
CA GLY A 509 14.78 -18.07 8.07
C GLY A 509 15.52 -17.65 9.32
N SER A 510 16.80 -18.02 9.37
CA SER A 510 17.65 -17.86 10.54
C SER A 510 18.24 -16.46 10.66
N THR A 511 18.21 -15.92 11.88
CA THR A 511 18.88 -14.67 12.25
C THR A 511 20.38 -14.83 12.57
N ALA A 512 20.93 -16.02 12.40
CA ALA A 512 22.26 -16.37 12.88
C ALA A 512 22.93 -17.36 11.92
N ILE A 513 24.03 -17.96 12.35
CA ILE A 513 24.60 -19.16 11.74
C ILE A 513 23.57 -20.28 11.88
N TRP A 514 23.09 -20.72 10.72
CA TRP A 514 22.13 -21.82 10.64
C TRP A 514 22.89 -23.14 10.68
N HIS A 515 22.46 -24.06 11.55
CA HIS A 515 23.08 -25.37 11.71
C HIS A 515 22.21 -26.47 11.13
N ILE A 516 22.86 -27.44 10.49
CA ILE A 516 22.26 -28.64 9.95
C ILE A 516 22.90 -29.88 10.58
N ALA A 517 22.09 -30.90 10.85
CA ALA A 517 22.61 -32.17 11.31
C ALA A 517 22.95 -33.07 10.11
N THR A 518 24.06 -33.80 10.19
CA THR A 518 24.59 -34.66 9.11
C THR A 518 24.56 -36.13 9.51
N GLY A 519 24.44 -37.05 8.55
CA GLY A 519 24.42 -38.49 8.81
C GLY A 519 23.08 -39.03 9.33
N ASP A 520 23.14 -40.16 10.04
CA ASP A 520 22.02 -40.90 10.64
C ASP A 520 22.52 -41.56 11.93
N ASP A 521 21.86 -41.33 13.06
CA ASP A 521 22.24 -41.87 14.37
C ASP A 521 21.97 -43.39 14.56
N GLY A 522 21.61 -44.07 13.48
CA GLY A 522 21.40 -45.52 13.37
C GLY A 522 19.93 -45.92 13.42
N ASN A 523 19.03 -44.94 13.33
CA ASN A 523 17.59 -45.12 13.37
C ASN A 523 16.98 -45.31 11.95
N GLY A 524 17.75 -45.03 10.89
CA GLY A 524 17.34 -45.16 9.49
C GLY A 524 16.69 -43.90 8.90
N ILE A 525 16.71 -42.79 9.63
CA ILE A 525 16.20 -41.47 9.27
C ILE A 525 17.42 -40.53 9.24
N PRO A 526 17.60 -39.73 8.18
CA PRO A 526 18.68 -38.75 8.15
C PRO A 526 18.48 -37.67 9.23
N ASP A 527 19.52 -37.38 10.01
CA ASP A 527 19.43 -36.47 11.16
C ASP A 527 19.01 -35.03 10.75
N CYS A 528 19.28 -34.61 9.50
CA CYS A 528 18.92 -33.28 8.97
C CYS A 528 17.41 -32.99 9.01
N ILE A 529 16.55 -34.00 9.12
CA ILE A 529 15.10 -33.85 9.27
C ILE A 529 14.60 -34.21 10.68
N GLU A 530 15.51 -34.40 11.64
CA GLU A 530 15.18 -34.70 13.05
C GLU A 530 15.72 -33.66 14.03
N LYS A 531 16.74 -32.88 13.63
CA LYS A 531 17.45 -31.91 14.49
C LYS A 531 17.69 -30.59 13.75
N TYR A 532 17.89 -29.55 14.54
CA TYR A 532 18.33 -28.20 14.14
C TYR A 532 17.45 -27.56 13.04
N GLY A 533 18.05 -26.73 12.19
CA GLY A 533 17.33 -25.91 11.22
C GLY A 533 16.54 -26.71 10.18
N GLY A 534 17.09 -27.83 9.69
CA GLY A 534 16.40 -28.68 8.72
C GLY A 534 15.11 -29.29 9.28
N TYR A 535 15.09 -29.69 10.55
CA TYR A 535 13.87 -30.15 11.20
C TYR A 535 12.84 -29.02 11.35
N MET A 536 13.26 -27.83 11.76
CA MET A 536 12.37 -26.65 11.84
C MET A 536 11.71 -26.34 10.49
N GLU A 537 12.46 -26.41 9.40
CA GLU A 537 11.93 -26.21 8.03
C GLU A 537 10.89 -27.27 7.67
N THR A 538 11.19 -28.56 7.89
CA THR A 538 10.21 -29.62 7.60
C THR A 538 8.94 -29.50 8.45
N LEU A 539 9.06 -29.11 9.73
CA LEU A 539 7.92 -28.89 10.61
C LEU A 539 7.03 -27.76 10.10
N LEU A 540 7.60 -26.66 9.60
CA LEU A 540 6.84 -25.57 9.03
C LEU A 540 5.93 -26.07 7.90
N PHE A 541 6.49 -26.79 6.93
CA PHE A 541 5.68 -27.31 5.81
C PHE A 541 4.70 -28.40 6.22
N GLN A 542 5.03 -29.20 7.25
CA GLN A 542 4.07 -30.13 7.85
C GLN A 542 2.89 -29.39 8.48
N LYS A 543 3.15 -28.31 9.24
CA LYS A 543 2.11 -27.49 9.87
C LYS A 543 1.16 -26.89 8.83
N TYR A 544 1.69 -26.48 7.68
CA TYR A 544 0.87 -26.00 6.57
C TYR A 544 0.04 -27.14 5.94
N ALA A 545 0.70 -28.13 5.34
CA ALA A 545 0.06 -29.10 4.45
C ALA A 545 -0.69 -30.24 5.17
N ILE A 546 -0.28 -30.59 6.40
CA ILE A 546 -0.87 -31.71 7.16
C ILE A 546 -1.80 -31.18 8.26
N ASP A 547 -1.33 -30.19 9.02
CA ASP A 547 -2.09 -29.68 10.17
C ASP A 547 -3.04 -28.53 9.79
N ASN A 548 -3.00 -28.06 8.53
CA ASN A 548 -3.90 -27.05 7.96
C ASN A 548 -3.79 -25.65 8.61
N TYR A 549 -2.60 -25.25 9.05
CA TYR A 549 -2.33 -23.88 9.51
C TYR A 549 -2.19 -22.93 8.31
N GLY A 550 -3.30 -22.26 7.95
CA GLY A 550 -3.38 -21.35 6.80
C GLY A 550 -3.13 -19.87 7.10
N ILE A 551 -2.87 -19.48 8.34
CA ILE A 551 -2.45 -18.13 8.72
C ILE A 551 -0.94 -18.16 9.02
N LEU A 552 -0.20 -17.18 8.50
CA LEU A 552 1.26 -17.23 8.50
C LEU A 552 1.90 -17.19 9.89
N GLY A 553 1.34 -16.41 10.81
CA GLY A 553 1.78 -16.35 12.20
C GLY A 553 1.51 -17.66 12.94
N ASP A 554 0.32 -18.23 12.76
CA ASP A 554 -0.05 -19.53 13.33
C ASP A 554 0.90 -20.62 12.84
N LEU A 555 1.17 -20.64 11.52
CA LEU A 555 2.10 -21.56 10.88
C LEU A 555 3.49 -21.51 11.55
N TRP A 556 4.07 -20.31 11.68
CA TRP A 556 5.38 -20.09 12.29
C TRP A 556 5.39 -20.49 13.77
N GLY A 557 4.44 -19.98 14.56
CA GLY A 557 4.42 -20.22 16.01
C GLY A 557 4.15 -21.67 16.38
N ASN A 558 3.29 -22.37 15.63
CA ASN A 558 3.02 -23.79 15.86
C ASN A 558 4.17 -24.69 15.41
N ALA A 559 4.95 -24.31 14.41
CA ALA A 559 6.18 -25.03 14.07
C ALA A 559 7.20 -24.96 15.22
N ILE A 560 7.41 -23.77 15.80
CA ILE A 560 8.27 -23.57 16.97
C ILE A 560 7.73 -24.36 18.18
N THR A 561 6.42 -24.26 18.46
CA THR A 561 5.78 -24.96 19.59
C THR A 561 5.99 -26.47 19.50
N GLU A 562 5.82 -27.04 18.30
CA GLU A 562 6.04 -28.47 18.04
C GLU A 562 7.51 -28.85 18.22
N TYR A 563 8.43 -28.02 17.74
CA TYR A 563 9.87 -28.23 17.91
C TYR A 563 10.24 -28.30 19.40
N ILE A 564 9.74 -27.35 20.20
CA ILE A 564 9.99 -27.30 21.65
C ILE A 564 9.41 -28.53 22.34
N PHE A 565 8.18 -28.91 21.97
CA PHE A 565 7.48 -30.06 22.53
C PHE A 565 8.22 -31.38 22.28
N ASN A 566 8.83 -31.55 21.10
CA ASN A 566 9.51 -32.78 20.70
C ASN A 566 10.95 -32.91 21.22
N GLY A 567 11.69 -31.81 21.36
CA GLY A 567 13.15 -31.85 21.58
C GLY A 567 13.66 -31.37 22.95
N ASN A 568 12.87 -30.65 23.75
CA ASN A 568 13.37 -29.85 24.88
C ASN A 568 14.64 -29.04 24.50
N PRO A 569 14.49 -27.95 23.71
CA PRO A 569 15.61 -27.18 23.18
C PRO A 569 16.57 -26.67 24.25
N MET A 570 16.11 -26.42 25.48
CA MET A 570 16.99 -26.04 26.58
C MET A 570 18.00 -27.13 27.01
N SER A 571 17.91 -28.35 26.49
CA SER A 571 18.87 -29.43 26.77
C SER A 571 20.05 -29.47 25.81
N ASP A 572 19.91 -28.92 24.60
CA ASP A 572 20.96 -28.85 23.59
C ASP A 572 21.14 -27.42 23.07
N LYS A 573 22.40 -27.00 22.93
CA LYS A 573 22.71 -25.60 22.61
C LYS A 573 22.27 -25.21 21.21
N ILE A 574 22.37 -26.13 20.24
CA ILE A 574 22.05 -25.86 18.85
C ILE A 574 20.53 -25.94 18.62
N ASP A 575 19.83 -26.83 19.32
CA ASP A 575 18.36 -26.84 19.32
C ASP A 575 17.77 -25.54 19.89
N CYS A 576 18.29 -25.06 21.02
CA CYS A 576 17.87 -23.77 21.59
C CYS A 576 18.07 -22.62 20.60
N LYS A 577 19.26 -22.58 19.98
CA LYS A 577 19.61 -21.59 18.96
C LYS A 577 18.65 -21.65 17.76
N ALA A 578 18.36 -22.84 17.24
CA ALA A 578 17.47 -23.04 16.09
C ALA A 578 16.06 -22.46 16.33
N VAL A 579 15.56 -22.53 17.57
CA VAL A 579 14.29 -21.92 17.97
C VAL A 579 14.43 -20.39 18.07
N GLU A 580 15.46 -19.88 18.74
CA GLU A 580 15.66 -18.45 18.94
C GLU A 580 15.90 -17.67 17.64
N GLU A 581 16.55 -18.29 16.65
CA GLU A 581 16.96 -17.60 15.42
C GLU A 581 15.92 -17.62 14.30
N PHE A 582 14.92 -18.51 14.37
CA PHE A 582 13.97 -18.70 13.27
C PHE A 582 12.84 -17.66 13.33
N ILE A 583 12.93 -16.61 12.50
CA ILE A 583 11.99 -15.48 12.53
C ILE A 583 11.10 -15.41 11.29
N LEU A 584 9.96 -14.73 11.46
CA LEU A 584 9.02 -14.38 10.40
C LEU A 584 9.21 -12.92 9.95
N LEU A 585 9.70 -12.71 8.73
CA LEU A 585 9.67 -11.42 8.06
C LEU A 585 8.46 -11.34 7.12
N GLY A 586 7.37 -10.75 7.61
CA GLY A 586 6.08 -10.69 6.92
C GLY A 586 4.98 -10.27 7.88
N ASP A 587 3.75 -10.22 7.38
CA ASP A 587 2.55 -10.00 8.19
C ASP A 587 2.11 -11.31 8.86
N PRO A 588 2.14 -11.43 10.20
CA PRO A 588 1.75 -12.66 10.88
C PRO A 588 0.25 -12.96 10.76
N SER A 589 -0.58 -11.97 10.45
CA SER A 589 -2.02 -12.15 10.22
C SER A 589 -2.35 -12.50 8.76
N LEU A 590 -1.34 -12.68 7.90
CA LEU A 590 -1.53 -12.97 6.48
C LEU A 590 -2.25 -14.31 6.29
N LYS A 591 -3.34 -14.29 5.52
CA LYS A 591 -3.95 -15.52 5.00
C LYS A 591 -3.12 -16.06 3.83
N ILE A 592 -2.48 -17.20 4.01
CA ILE A 592 -1.67 -17.84 2.97
C ILE A 592 -2.59 -18.29 1.82
N GLY A 593 -2.26 -17.91 0.59
CA GLY A 593 -3.13 -18.07 -0.58
C GLY A 593 -4.22 -17.01 -0.72
N GLY A 594 -4.26 -16.03 0.18
CA GLY A 594 -5.29 -14.99 0.23
C GLY A 594 -6.64 -15.49 0.73
N TYR A 595 -7.60 -14.58 0.91
CA TYR A 595 -8.92 -14.94 1.45
C TYR A 595 -9.80 -15.72 0.48
N GLY A 596 -9.35 -15.88 -0.77
CA GLY A 596 -10.20 -16.30 -1.88
C GLY A 596 -11.32 -15.29 -1.99
N GLY A 597 -11.12 -14.25 -2.80
CA GLY A 597 -12.21 -13.35 -3.13
C GLY A 597 -13.41 -14.20 -3.52
N VAL A 598 -14.59 -13.89 -3.01
CA VAL A 598 -15.81 -14.26 -3.73
C VAL A 598 -15.57 -13.71 -5.12
N ASN A 599 -15.31 -14.59 -6.10
CA ASN A 599 -15.13 -14.19 -7.48
C ASN A 599 -16.26 -13.20 -7.81
N ARG A 600 -15.93 -11.98 -8.21
CA ARG A 600 -16.93 -10.97 -8.54
C ARG A 600 -17.19 -11.14 -10.03
N PRO A 601 -18.45 -11.14 -10.47
CA PRO A 601 -18.74 -11.32 -11.88
C PRO A 601 -18.05 -10.22 -12.69
N PRO A 602 -17.68 -10.50 -13.96
CA PRO A 602 -17.06 -9.51 -14.82
C PRO A 602 -17.84 -8.21 -14.86
N ASN A 603 -17.14 -7.10 -15.07
CA ASN A 603 -17.86 -5.87 -15.38
C ASN A 603 -18.60 -6.07 -16.71
N LYS A 604 -19.78 -5.47 -16.78
CA LYS A 604 -20.60 -5.46 -17.99
C LYS A 604 -19.75 -5.03 -19.21
N PRO A 605 -19.72 -5.78 -20.32
CA PRO A 605 -19.01 -5.36 -21.52
C PRO A 605 -19.55 -4.02 -22.05
N MET A 606 -18.64 -3.16 -22.52
CA MET A 606 -18.93 -1.77 -22.92
C MET A 606 -18.30 -1.40 -24.27
N SER A 607 -18.59 -0.19 -24.75
CA SER A 607 -17.95 0.41 -25.93
C SER A 607 -18.04 -0.46 -27.19
N PRO A 608 -19.26 -0.81 -27.66
CA PRO A 608 -19.42 -1.70 -28.80
C PRO A 608 -18.88 -1.08 -30.10
N ILE A 609 -18.33 -1.94 -30.94
CA ILE A 609 -17.99 -1.65 -32.34
C ILE A 609 -18.71 -2.69 -33.20
N PRO A 610 -19.52 -2.32 -34.21
CA PRO A 610 -19.93 -0.96 -34.54
C PRO A 610 -20.67 -0.26 -33.38
N ALA A 611 -20.49 1.06 -33.27
CA ALA A 611 -21.13 1.84 -32.22
C ALA A 611 -22.65 1.66 -32.21
N HIS A 612 -23.25 1.64 -31.03
CA HIS A 612 -24.70 1.53 -30.87
C HIS A 612 -25.44 2.61 -31.69
N GLY A 613 -26.30 2.18 -32.61
CA GLY A 613 -27.05 3.03 -33.54
C GLY A 613 -26.30 3.43 -34.82
N ALA A 614 -25.11 2.89 -35.09
CA ALA A 614 -24.36 3.20 -36.30
C ALA A 614 -25.13 2.80 -37.57
N THR A 615 -25.03 3.63 -38.62
CA THR A 615 -25.63 3.39 -39.94
C THR A 615 -24.56 3.40 -41.02
N GLY A 616 -24.78 2.68 -42.13
CA GLY A 616 -23.81 2.61 -43.22
C GLY A 616 -22.62 1.70 -42.91
N VAL A 617 -22.79 0.76 -41.97
CA VAL A 617 -21.76 -0.22 -41.61
C VAL A 617 -21.56 -1.19 -42.78
N SER A 618 -20.32 -1.55 -43.07
CA SER A 618 -20.00 -2.56 -44.09
C SER A 618 -20.77 -3.87 -43.85
N THR A 619 -21.22 -4.53 -44.93
CA THR A 619 -21.77 -5.90 -44.84
C THR A 619 -20.72 -6.94 -44.45
N HIS A 620 -19.44 -6.54 -44.46
CA HIS A 620 -18.30 -7.29 -43.93
C HIS A 620 -17.68 -6.51 -42.76
N THR A 621 -18.03 -6.86 -41.52
CA THR A 621 -17.62 -6.13 -40.30
C THR A 621 -17.28 -7.08 -39.16
N TYR A 622 -16.49 -6.59 -38.19
CA TYR A 622 -16.28 -7.24 -36.89
C TYR A 622 -17.29 -6.70 -35.87
N LEU A 623 -17.56 -7.49 -34.83
CA LEU A 623 -18.20 -7.03 -33.59
C LEU A 623 -17.15 -7.04 -32.49
N GLU A 624 -17.01 -5.93 -31.76
CA GLU A 624 -16.01 -5.79 -30.69
C GLU A 624 -16.61 -5.09 -29.47
N CYS A 625 -16.06 -5.35 -28.29
CA CYS A 625 -16.37 -4.61 -27.06
C CYS A 625 -15.21 -4.66 -26.08
N THR A 626 -15.10 -3.64 -25.22
CA THR A 626 -14.15 -3.63 -24.10
C THR A 626 -14.71 -4.40 -22.91
N VAL A 627 -13.88 -5.22 -22.26
CA VAL A 627 -14.23 -6.01 -21.08
C VAL A 627 -13.24 -5.76 -19.94
N SER A 628 -13.70 -5.90 -18.70
CA SER A 628 -12.83 -5.83 -17.52
C SER A 628 -13.41 -6.64 -16.39
N ASP A 629 -12.56 -7.20 -15.56
CA ASP A 629 -12.94 -7.98 -14.40
C ASP A 629 -12.49 -7.27 -13.10
N PRO A 630 -13.32 -7.18 -12.04
CA PRO A 630 -12.92 -6.57 -10.77
C PRO A 630 -11.75 -7.27 -10.06
N ASP A 631 -11.53 -8.55 -10.33
CA ASP A 631 -10.51 -9.44 -9.77
C ASP A 631 -9.33 -9.68 -10.73
N ASP A 632 -9.32 -8.99 -11.88
CA ASP A 632 -8.29 -9.05 -12.93
C ASP A 632 -8.16 -10.41 -13.63
N ASP A 633 -9.23 -11.22 -13.58
CA ASP A 633 -9.32 -12.50 -14.26
C ASP A 633 -9.39 -12.37 -15.79
N THR A 634 -8.90 -13.41 -16.49
CA THR A 634 -9.10 -13.59 -17.93
C THR A 634 -10.52 -14.04 -18.23
N MET A 635 -11.11 -13.54 -19.33
CA MET A 635 -12.51 -13.82 -19.68
C MET A 635 -12.66 -14.44 -21.07
N ASP A 636 -13.59 -15.38 -21.18
CA ASP A 636 -14.18 -15.80 -22.45
C ASP A 636 -15.36 -14.88 -22.79
N VAL A 637 -15.34 -14.27 -23.98
CA VAL A 637 -16.36 -13.29 -24.40
C VAL A 637 -17.16 -13.82 -25.58
N SER A 638 -18.42 -14.17 -25.33
CA SER A 638 -19.33 -14.74 -26.32
C SER A 638 -20.29 -13.69 -26.88
N PHE A 639 -20.41 -13.63 -28.21
CA PHE A 639 -21.26 -12.68 -28.93
C PHE A 639 -22.53 -13.35 -29.44
N TYR A 640 -23.69 -12.72 -29.24
CA TYR A 640 -25.00 -13.26 -29.60
C TYR A 640 -25.81 -12.27 -30.42
N TRP A 641 -26.59 -12.79 -31.37
CA TRP A 641 -27.74 -12.06 -31.90
C TRP A 641 -28.84 -11.97 -30.84
N VAL A 642 -29.69 -10.93 -30.90
CA VAL A 642 -30.77 -10.71 -29.91
C VAL A 642 -31.79 -11.86 -29.81
N ASN A 643 -31.85 -12.72 -30.83
CA ASN A 643 -32.68 -13.92 -30.82
C ASN A 643 -32.04 -15.11 -30.05
N GLY A 644 -30.88 -14.90 -29.42
CA GLY A 644 -30.12 -15.90 -28.65
C GLY A 644 -29.17 -16.77 -29.49
N THR A 645 -29.02 -16.51 -30.79
CA THR A 645 -28.10 -17.27 -31.64
C THR A 645 -26.65 -16.84 -31.38
N LEU A 646 -25.79 -17.78 -31.00
CA LEU A 646 -24.35 -17.55 -30.83
C LEU A 646 -23.69 -17.22 -32.18
N ILE A 647 -22.89 -16.15 -32.19
CA ILE A 647 -22.08 -15.71 -33.32
C ILE A 647 -20.68 -16.33 -33.22
N GLY A 648 -20.07 -16.27 -32.03
CA GLY A 648 -18.76 -16.84 -31.72
C GLY A 648 -18.27 -16.39 -30.34
N THR A 649 -17.14 -16.94 -29.92
CA THR A 649 -16.49 -16.66 -28.62
C THR A 649 -15.03 -16.31 -28.84
N ASP A 650 -14.57 -15.24 -28.20
CA ASP A 650 -13.17 -14.85 -28.11
C ASP A 650 -12.63 -15.30 -26.74
N HIS A 651 -11.55 -16.07 -26.73
CA HIS A 651 -11.06 -16.76 -25.53
C HIS A 651 -9.88 -16.04 -24.89
N ASP A 652 -9.72 -16.21 -23.58
CA ASP A 652 -8.57 -15.70 -22.81
C ASP A 652 -8.35 -14.18 -22.94
N VAL A 653 -9.42 -13.39 -23.04
CA VAL A 653 -9.35 -11.93 -23.14
C VAL A 653 -8.97 -11.34 -21.78
N LEU A 654 -7.82 -10.66 -21.70
CA LEU A 654 -7.34 -10.01 -20.49
C LEU A 654 -8.30 -8.92 -20.00
N SER A 655 -8.39 -8.71 -18.68
CA SER A 655 -9.10 -7.58 -18.08
C SER A 655 -8.58 -6.23 -18.62
N GLY A 656 -9.51 -5.36 -19.04
CA GLY A 656 -9.20 -4.10 -19.74
C GLY A 656 -8.98 -4.25 -21.25
N GLY A 657 -9.02 -5.48 -21.78
CA GLY A 657 -8.84 -5.82 -23.18
C GLY A 657 -10.06 -5.51 -24.07
N THR A 658 -9.90 -5.80 -25.37
CA THR A 658 -10.97 -5.71 -26.38
C THR A 658 -11.20 -7.10 -26.95
N ALA A 659 -12.42 -7.62 -26.78
CA ALA A 659 -12.86 -8.85 -27.41
C ALA A 659 -13.36 -8.57 -28.83
N SER A 660 -13.09 -9.44 -29.79
CA SER A 660 -13.44 -9.26 -31.21
C SER A 660 -13.91 -10.55 -31.88
N ILE A 661 -15.00 -10.48 -32.64
CA ILE A 661 -15.48 -11.59 -33.49
C ILE A 661 -15.78 -11.11 -34.91
N GLY A 662 -15.30 -11.85 -35.91
CA GLY A 662 -15.55 -11.55 -37.32
C GLY A 662 -14.38 -11.92 -38.25
N PRO A 663 -14.42 -11.46 -39.52
CA PRO A 663 -15.46 -10.62 -40.11
C PRO A 663 -16.74 -11.43 -40.39
N LEU A 664 -17.90 -10.79 -40.21
CA LEU A 664 -19.23 -11.37 -40.48
C LEU A 664 -19.68 -11.02 -41.91
N SER A 665 -20.48 -11.88 -42.55
CA SER A 665 -21.17 -11.58 -43.81
C SER A 665 -22.65 -11.32 -43.56
N LEU A 666 -23.09 -10.08 -43.75
CA LEU A 666 -24.42 -9.58 -43.37
C LEU A 666 -25.24 -9.12 -44.58
N ASP A 667 -26.55 -9.17 -44.46
CA ASP A 667 -27.48 -8.62 -45.46
C ASP A 667 -27.36 -7.10 -45.53
N SER A 668 -27.52 -6.54 -46.73
CA SER A 668 -27.52 -5.09 -46.94
C SER A 668 -28.80 -4.43 -46.42
N ASN A 669 -28.69 -3.15 -46.02
CA ASN A 669 -29.80 -2.33 -45.52
C ASN A 669 -30.62 -3.01 -44.40
N THR A 670 -29.92 -3.72 -43.52
CA THR A 670 -30.53 -4.51 -42.45
C THR A 670 -30.00 -4.04 -41.11
N THR A 671 -30.91 -3.83 -40.15
CA THR A 671 -30.56 -3.48 -38.77
C THR A 671 -30.37 -4.76 -37.96
N TYR A 672 -29.17 -4.93 -37.41
CA TYR A 672 -28.80 -6.04 -36.56
C TYR A 672 -28.79 -5.63 -35.09
N TYR A 673 -29.25 -6.53 -34.21
CA TYR A 673 -29.25 -6.35 -32.76
C TYR A 673 -28.44 -7.47 -32.12
N TRP A 674 -27.50 -7.14 -31.25
CA TRP A 674 -26.56 -8.09 -30.65
C TRP A 674 -26.18 -7.69 -29.22
N TYR A 675 -25.65 -8.65 -28.47
CA TYR A 675 -25.08 -8.44 -27.14
C TYR A 675 -23.90 -9.40 -26.92
N ALA A 676 -22.97 -9.01 -26.06
CA ALA A 676 -21.86 -9.84 -25.57
C ALA A 676 -22.08 -10.30 -24.12
N VAL A 677 -21.56 -11.48 -23.79
CA VAL A 677 -21.47 -12.08 -22.46
C VAL A 677 -20.00 -12.32 -22.14
N ALA A 678 -19.49 -11.69 -21.08
CA ALA A 678 -18.15 -11.98 -20.55
C ALA A 678 -18.26 -12.99 -19.40
N ASN A 679 -17.42 -14.02 -19.42
CA ASN A 679 -17.42 -15.12 -18.46
C ASN A 679 -15.99 -15.41 -17.99
N ASP A 680 -15.76 -15.46 -16.68
CA ASP A 680 -14.44 -15.64 -16.04
C ASP A 680 -14.16 -17.10 -15.62
N SER A 681 -14.86 -18.06 -16.22
CA SER A 681 -14.94 -19.49 -15.87
C SER A 681 -15.81 -19.86 -14.65
N GLN A 682 -16.21 -18.87 -13.83
CA GLN A 682 -17.03 -19.09 -12.64
C GLN A 682 -18.35 -18.32 -12.66
N LEU A 683 -18.33 -17.06 -13.10
CA LEU A 683 -19.43 -16.12 -13.19
C LEU A 683 -19.43 -15.39 -14.54
N GLU A 684 -20.55 -14.73 -14.84
CA GLU A 684 -20.72 -14.02 -16.11
C GLU A 684 -21.51 -12.73 -15.95
N ASN A 685 -21.32 -11.82 -16.91
CA ASN A 685 -22.11 -10.59 -17.01
C ASN A 685 -22.44 -10.26 -18.47
N VAL A 686 -23.60 -9.65 -18.66
CA VAL A 686 -24.20 -9.43 -19.98
C VAL A 686 -24.27 -7.94 -20.29
N SER A 687 -23.79 -7.57 -21.46
CA SER A 687 -23.86 -6.20 -22.00
C SER A 687 -25.30 -5.71 -22.26
N ASP A 688 -25.42 -4.42 -22.61
CA ASP A 688 -26.67 -3.90 -23.18
C ASP A 688 -26.85 -4.45 -24.60
N THR A 689 -28.10 -4.51 -25.06
CA THR A 689 -28.37 -4.81 -26.47
C THR A 689 -27.93 -3.64 -27.35
N TRP A 690 -26.97 -3.90 -28.22
CA TRP A 690 -26.48 -2.95 -29.21
C TRP A 690 -27.07 -3.22 -30.59
N ASN A 691 -27.10 -2.19 -31.44
CA ASN A 691 -27.58 -2.34 -32.80
C ASN A 691 -26.78 -1.48 -33.79
N PHE A 692 -26.80 -1.88 -35.05
CA PHE A 692 -26.28 -1.10 -36.17
C PHE A 692 -27.03 -1.46 -37.45
N THR A 693 -26.97 -0.60 -38.47
CA THR A 693 -27.59 -0.81 -39.78
C THR A 693 -26.53 -0.88 -40.86
N THR A 694 -26.52 -1.98 -41.62
CA THR A 694 -25.61 -2.17 -42.76
C THR A 694 -25.90 -1.20 -43.89
N VAL A 695 -24.87 -0.86 -44.66
CA VAL A 695 -24.98 -0.07 -45.87
C VAL A 695 -25.93 -0.73 -46.86
N TYR A 696 -26.72 0.08 -47.57
CA TYR A 696 -27.49 -0.41 -48.71
C TYR A 696 -26.53 -0.75 -49.85
N VAL A 697 -26.60 -1.99 -50.33
CA VAL A 697 -25.88 -2.47 -51.51
C VAL A 697 -26.95 -2.93 -52.50
N CYS A 698 -26.94 -2.36 -53.70
CA CYS A 698 -27.86 -2.77 -54.76
C CYS A 698 -27.50 -4.20 -55.21
N LYS A 699 -28.49 -5.10 -55.27
CA LYS A 699 -28.26 -6.51 -55.63
C LYS A 699 -28.06 -6.65 -57.13
N THR A 700 -27.02 -7.39 -57.54
CA THR A 700 -26.89 -7.89 -58.92
C THR A 700 -27.90 -9.01 -59.15
N LEU A 701 -28.72 -8.87 -60.18
CA LEU A 701 -29.72 -9.85 -60.57
C LEU A 701 -29.15 -10.74 -61.68
N VAL A 702 -29.18 -12.07 -61.48
CA VAL A 702 -28.81 -13.06 -62.50
C VAL A 702 -30.04 -13.90 -62.84
N ILE A 703 -30.45 -13.90 -64.10
CA ILE A 703 -31.64 -14.59 -64.60
C ILE A 703 -31.22 -15.59 -65.67
N ILE A 704 -31.77 -16.80 -65.60
CA ILE A 704 -31.64 -17.84 -66.64
C ILE A 704 -33.01 -18.07 -67.26
N ASP A 705 -33.13 -17.88 -68.58
CA ASP A 705 -34.40 -18.02 -69.32
C ASP A 705 -34.21 -18.78 -70.65
N PRO A 706 -34.95 -19.88 -70.90
CA PRO A 706 -35.87 -20.52 -69.97
C PRO A 706 -35.14 -21.25 -68.85
N ALA A 707 -35.70 -21.20 -67.63
CA ALA A 707 -35.19 -21.98 -66.50
C ALA A 707 -35.32 -23.50 -66.72
N SER A 708 -36.22 -23.93 -67.61
CA SER A 708 -36.29 -25.31 -68.12
C SER A 708 -37.05 -25.35 -69.46
N GLN A 709 -36.67 -26.26 -70.36
CA GLN A 709 -37.36 -26.48 -71.62
C GLN A 709 -37.34 -27.97 -71.98
N ILE A 710 -38.46 -28.51 -72.46
CA ILE A 710 -38.52 -29.85 -73.04
C ILE A 710 -38.25 -29.72 -74.52
N VAL A 711 -37.27 -30.45 -75.03
CA VAL A 711 -36.86 -30.44 -76.43
C VAL A 711 -36.89 -31.84 -77.02
N THR A 712 -37.13 -31.94 -78.32
CA THR A 712 -37.09 -33.20 -79.06
C THR A 712 -35.69 -33.47 -79.63
N SER A 713 -35.36 -34.75 -79.87
CA SER A 713 -34.03 -35.10 -80.39
C SER A 713 -33.77 -34.44 -81.76
N GLY A 714 -32.67 -33.69 -81.87
CA GLY A 714 -32.31 -32.92 -83.06
C GLY A 714 -32.82 -31.47 -83.09
N GLU A 715 -33.62 -31.05 -82.11
CA GLU A 715 -34.09 -29.67 -81.95
C GLU A 715 -33.02 -28.77 -81.30
N THR A 716 -32.84 -27.56 -81.82
CA THR A 716 -31.97 -26.55 -81.22
C THR A 716 -32.78 -25.66 -80.28
N PHE A 717 -32.22 -25.36 -79.11
CA PHE A 717 -32.80 -24.42 -78.14
C PHE A 717 -31.75 -23.41 -77.67
N THR A 718 -32.21 -22.35 -77.01
CA THR A 718 -31.36 -21.26 -76.52
C THR A 718 -31.61 -21.06 -75.04
N VAL A 719 -30.54 -20.88 -74.27
CA VAL A 719 -30.58 -20.49 -72.85
C VAL A 719 -29.96 -19.10 -72.76
N ASN A 720 -30.76 -18.13 -72.32
CA ASN A 720 -30.29 -16.77 -72.07
C ASN A 720 -29.85 -16.66 -70.62
N ILE A 721 -28.65 -16.13 -70.38
CA ILE A 721 -28.17 -15.73 -69.07
C ILE A 721 -28.12 -14.20 -69.08
N THR A 722 -28.96 -13.56 -68.27
CA THR A 722 -28.97 -12.10 -68.10
C THR A 722 -28.33 -11.76 -66.77
N ILE A 723 -27.36 -10.85 -66.79
CA ILE A 723 -26.71 -10.29 -65.60
C ILE A 723 -27.04 -8.79 -65.59
N ASP A 724 -27.81 -8.35 -64.60
CA ASP A 724 -28.12 -6.95 -64.34
C ASP A 724 -27.38 -6.52 -63.06
N PRO A 725 -26.18 -5.95 -63.18
CA PRO A 725 -25.33 -5.66 -62.04
C PRO A 725 -25.86 -4.46 -61.25
N GLY A 726 -26.03 -4.62 -59.93
CA GLY A 726 -26.49 -3.55 -59.04
C GLY A 726 -25.43 -2.44 -58.83
N GLU A 727 -24.16 -2.75 -59.11
CA GLU A 727 -23.01 -1.84 -59.12
C GLU A 727 -22.08 -2.21 -60.30
N PRO A 728 -21.24 -1.31 -60.82
CA PRO A 728 -20.34 -1.61 -61.92
C PRO A 728 -19.45 -2.85 -61.65
N ILE A 729 -19.52 -3.86 -62.51
CA ILE A 729 -18.69 -5.08 -62.42
C ILE A 729 -17.48 -4.99 -63.36
N ALA A 730 -16.34 -5.56 -62.94
CA ALA A 730 -15.13 -5.62 -63.76
C ALA A 730 -15.16 -6.75 -64.81
N GLY A 731 -16.07 -7.71 -64.67
CA GLY A 731 -16.23 -8.85 -65.58
C GLY A 731 -17.27 -9.84 -65.06
N ALA A 732 -17.66 -10.81 -65.88
CA ALA A 732 -18.55 -11.90 -65.50
C ALA A 732 -18.06 -13.22 -66.13
N GLN A 733 -18.17 -14.32 -65.40
CA GLN A 733 -17.87 -15.67 -65.87
C GLN A 733 -19.07 -16.58 -65.58
N ALA A 734 -19.41 -17.45 -66.52
CA ALA A 734 -20.45 -18.45 -66.36
C ALA A 734 -19.96 -19.80 -66.90
N ASP A 735 -19.97 -20.82 -66.05
CA ASP A 735 -19.61 -22.19 -66.43
C ASP A 735 -20.91 -23.00 -66.58
N LEU A 736 -21.15 -23.56 -67.76
CA LEU A 736 -22.33 -24.36 -68.08
C LEU A 736 -21.96 -25.84 -68.14
N LEU A 737 -22.57 -26.63 -67.27
CA LEU A 737 -22.39 -28.08 -67.21
C LEU A 737 -23.54 -28.76 -67.96
N PHE A 738 -23.23 -29.64 -68.91
CA PHE A 738 -24.22 -30.45 -69.62
C PHE A 738 -23.65 -31.84 -69.94
N ASP A 739 -24.53 -32.81 -70.22
CA ASP A 739 -24.09 -34.15 -70.65
C ASP A 739 -23.76 -34.12 -72.16
N PRO A 740 -22.48 -34.28 -72.55
CA PRO A 740 -22.07 -34.17 -73.95
C PRO A 740 -22.59 -35.33 -74.82
N SER A 741 -23.10 -36.41 -74.21
CA SER A 741 -23.76 -37.50 -74.94
C SER A 741 -25.19 -37.15 -75.38
N LEU A 742 -25.80 -36.11 -74.78
CA LEU A 742 -27.17 -35.69 -75.01
C LEU A 742 -27.28 -34.32 -75.70
N ILE A 743 -26.36 -33.41 -75.41
CA ILE A 743 -26.37 -32.02 -75.89
C ILE A 743 -24.98 -31.66 -76.43
N THR A 744 -24.91 -30.79 -77.43
CA THR A 744 -23.65 -30.20 -77.90
C THR A 744 -23.84 -28.70 -78.01
N ALA A 745 -22.95 -27.91 -77.39
CA ALA A 745 -22.99 -26.45 -77.52
C ALA A 745 -22.53 -26.06 -78.94
N THR A 746 -23.41 -25.39 -79.68
CA THR A 746 -23.17 -25.05 -81.10
C THR A 746 -22.62 -23.64 -81.28
N ALA A 747 -23.01 -22.69 -80.42
CA ALA A 747 -22.52 -21.32 -80.42
C ALA A 747 -22.74 -20.69 -79.03
N VAL A 748 -21.90 -19.72 -78.67
CA VAL A 748 -22.15 -18.76 -77.59
C VAL A 748 -22.15 -17.39 -78.23
N ILE A 749 -23.19 -16.60 -77.98
CA ILE A 749 -23.42 -15.31 -78.62
C ILE A 749 -23.54 -14.27 -77.51
N ASP A 750 -22.83 -13.15 -77.63
CA ASP A 750 -23.02 -12.00 -76.73
C ASP A 750 -24.39 -11.35 -77.01
N GLY A 751 -25.16 -11.12 -75.95
CA GLY A 751 -26.45 -10.43 -75.97
C GLY A 751 -26.35 -8.91 -75.87
N GLY A 752 -25.16 -8.33 -76.05
CA GLY A 752 -24.88 -6.89 -75.95
C GLY A 752 -24.35 -6.47 -74.57
N MET A 753 -23.87 -7.41 -73.76
CA MET A 753 -23.37 -7.13 -72.41
C MET A 753 -22.05 -6.34 -72.43
N PHE A 754 -21.30 -6.40 -73.53
CA PHE A 754 -19.96 -5.83 -73.64
C PHE A 754 -19.72 -4.94 -74.87
N ASP A 755 -20.77 -4.41 -75.51
CA ASP A 755 -20.73 -3.59 -76.75
C ASP A 755 -19.81 -2.35 -76.71
N MET A 756 -19.16 -2.04 -75.57
CA MET A 756 -18.24 -0.91 -75.38
C MET A 756 -16.76 -1.30 -75.11
N TRP A 757 -16.37 -2.57 -75.12
CA TRP A 757 -15.00 -3.01 -74.76
C TRP A 757 -14.31 -3.84 -75.86
N VAL A 758 -12.98 -3.70 -75.99
CA VAL A 758 -12.24 -3.99 -77.25
C VAL A 758 -11.58 -5.39 -77.31
N ASP A 759 -11.57 -6.18 -76.25
CA ASP A 759 -11.01 -7.55 -76.25
C ASP A 759 -11.94 -8.51 -75.49
N PHE A 760 -12.58 -9.44 -76.19
CA PHE A 760 -13.35 -10.54 -75.60
C PHE A 760 -13.04 -11.86 -76.34
N ASN A 761 -12.83 -12.94 -75.58
CA ASN A 761 -12.68 -14.29 -76.11
C ASN A 761 -13.93 -15.10 -75.75
N LEU A 762 -14.68 -15.52 -76.75
CA LEU A 762 -15.75 -16.51 -76.62
C LEU A 762 -15.17 -17.88 -77.01
N GLU A 763 -14.86 -18.72 -76.02
CA GLU A 763 -14.39 -20.08 -76.24
C GLU A 763 -15.51 -21.07 -75.94
N ILE A 764 -15.69 -22.06 -76.81
CA ILE A 764 -16.61 -23.18 -76.60
C ILE A 764 -15.76 -24.40 -76.31
N ASP A 765 -15.89 -24.92 -75.10
CA ASP A 765 -15.31 -26.20 -74.70
C ASP A 765 -16.44 -27.20 -74.45
N ASN A 766 -16.49 -28.29 -75.24
CA ASN A 766 -17.48 -29.36 -75.11
C ASN A 766 -16.92 -30.57 -74.34
N VAL A 767 -15.82 -30.41 -73.60
CA VAL A 767 -15.04 -31.53 -73.03
C VAL A 767 -15.41 -31.86 -71.57
N HIS A 768 -16.31 -31.11 -70.93
CA HIS A 768 -16.71 -31.31 -69.52
C HIS A 768 -18.20 -31.44 -69.29
#